data_AF-A0A9D7YZN2-F1
#
_entry.id   AF-A0A9D7YZN2-F1
#
_cell.length_a   1.000
_cell.length_b   1.000
_cell.length_c   1.000
_cell.angle_alpha   90.00
_cell.angle_beta   90.00
_cell.angle_gamma   90.00
#
_symmetry.space_group_name_H-M   'P 1'
#
loop_
_entity.id
_entity.type
_entity.pdbx_description
1 polymer ?
#
loop_
_entity_poly.entity_id
_entity_poly.type
_entity_poly.pdbx_seq_one_letter_code
_entity_poly.pdbx_strand_id
1 'polypeptide(L)'
;MSKTRLEVANQRIESFVKRFGKAHLYLAYHAAFPLALTPDLLYRLWVQFQRDIDDQVLDIPWIAVADLLVSSLCDEVGYELYEMDLAVRNLLLNSLQEDKKFGQQRINELSNFLLDYVSPKLESKDPDIQDFALTQQWTALAYTQPSKLAHELALEFNKLDDKDIAGLVRMASLTEIFTEPLAEFQPLLIYACVMVKFARGNLKAAKDELRKVEKKGNVIQVAGVSLPIPEQIKPNQKKHKFIASVTFVAGMIVTTLLGVGFGFGVYQWSTPCLASEKKVLGIYCVADPNIINQRISSINQSISRGDRTLFPGIENSDRDKGIDSLKKANYTEALNYFQEAVKNNRNDPEVLIYYNNALAYKNGNPLTLAVVAPAKKRTNSAQEILRGVAQAQNQFNQQNGLQGRLVEIVIADDDNNEDTAKQIAEELVQDQSILGVIGHGSSKVTNTALPIYTKANLAIVSGTSSSIELQSSVFFRTVLSDKATGEKLAQYALTNNFKKIVIFCNPVDLYSRSIKEEFRLTFVKNRREEVVPSSCINLADPNLNPAQEVKNLLDDPLVEAIALFPDTDKSIEVAMGIIKTYNDSVDNLKKSNNNVEQLKQIKILAGDSLYKPEVANTLKNLILPVPWFRDAPKSKRFAQEAQSKWGGGVSWRTATSFDATQAFIGSFKLSPEVSRATVLNNLPKINIPENTSGEPLKFDLSREIDKEVTFIMVKDGRFVNAEYPN
;
A
#
# COMPACT_ATOMS: atom_id res chain seq x y z
N MET A 1 9.68 -16.50 -11.26
CA MET A 1 9.37 -16.86 -9.85
C MET A 1 10.66 -17.25 -9.14
N SER A 2 10.84 -16.92 -7.85
CA SER A 2 11.98 -17.41 -7.06
C SER A 2 11.78 -18.88 -6.68
N LYS A 3 12.85 -19.65 -6.61
CA LYS A 3 12.85 -21.10 -6.30
C LYS A 3 12.10 -21.41 -4.99
N THR A 4 12.24 -20.53 -4.00
CA THR A 4 11.61 -20.63 -2.67
C THR A 4 10.08 -20.45 -2.70
N ARG A 5 9.52 -19.60 -3.59
CA ARG A 5 8.06 -19.41 -3.68
C ARG A 5 7.37 -20.64 -4.27
N LEU A 6 8.03 -21.29 -5.24
CA LEU A 6 7.54 -22.52 -5.86
C LEU A 6 7.55 -23.70 -4.87
N GLU A 7 8.60 -23.79 -4.04
CA GLU A 7 8.71 -24.81 -2.98
C GLU A 7 7.58 -24.68 -1.94
N VAL A 8 7.27 -23.46 -1.50
CA VAL A 8 6.16 -23.23 -0.55
C VAL A 8 4.80 -23.57 -1.17
N ALA A 9 4.57 -23.20 -2.43
CA ALA A 9 3.32 -23.52 -3.12
C ALA A 9 3.13 -25.04 -3.29
N ASN A 10 4.19 -25.76 -3.65
CA ASN A 10 4.18 -27.23 -3.69
C ASN A 10 3.87 -27.84 -2.32
N GLN A 11 4.51 -27.36 -1.25
CA GLN A 11 4.23 -27.85 0.11
C GLN A 11 2.78 -27.63 0.53
N ARG A 12 2.16 -26.50 0.15
CA ARG A 12 0.74 -26.23 0.43
C ARG A 12 -0.17 -27.21 -0.31
N ILE A 13 0.10 -27.48 -1.59
CA ILE A 13 -0.64 -28.46 -2.38
C ILE A 13 -0.48 -29.85 -1.78
N GLU A 14 0.75 -30.27 -1.46
CA GLU A 14 1.02 -31.57 -0.82
C GLU A 14 0.29 -31.72 0.53
N SER A 15 0.32 -30.68 1.35
CA SER A 15 -0.40 -30.66 2.63
C SER A 15 -1.91 -30.76 2.45
N PHE A 16 -2.46 -30.06 1.45
CA PHE A 16 -3.88 -30.13 1.10
C PHE A 16 -4.28 -31.54 0.67
N VAL A 17 -3.50 -32.16 -0.24
CA VAL A 17 -3.72 -33.54 -0.71
C VAL A 17 -3.61 -34.54 0.43
N LYS A 18 -2.61 -34.37 1.32
CA LYS A 18 -2.44 -35.26 2.48
C LYS A 18 -3.62 -35.19 3.44
N ARG A 19 -4.23 -34.02 3.58
CA ARG A 19 -5.36 -33.80 4.50
C ARG A 19 -6.68 -34.31 3.93
N PHE A 20 -6.96 -34.02 2.67
CA PHE A 20 -8.29 -34.22 2.09
C PHE A 20 -8.36 -35.30 1.02
N GLY A 21 -7.21 -35.71 0.48
CA GLY A 21 -7.12 -36.76 -0.52
C GLY A 21 -7.12 -36.25 -1.97
N LYS A 22 -7.02 -37.20 -2.90
CA LYS A 22 -6.83 -36.92 -4.33
C LYS A 22 -8.11 -36.37 -5.00
N ALA A 23 -9.28 -36.74 -4.52
CA ALA A 23 -10.56 -36.24 -5.05
C ALA A 23 -10.69 -34.72 -4.88
N HIS A 24 -10.29 -34.19 -3.72
CA HIS A 24 -10.23 -32.74 -3.49
C HIS A 24 -9.20 -32.03 -4.38
N LEU A 25 -8.09 -32.69 -4.70
CA LEU A 25 -7.10 -32.14 -5.63
C LEU A 25 -7.69 -31.94 -7.04
N TYR A 26 -8.55 -32.85 -7.49
CA TYR A 26 -9.23 -32.72 -8.78
C TYR A 26 -10.15 -31.50 -8.81
N LEU A 27 -10.87 -31.20 -7.72
CA LEU A 27 -11.61 -29.95 -7.62
C LEU A 27 -10.67 -28.74 -7.62
N ALA A 28 -9.55 -28.81 -6.91
CA ALA A 28 -8.56 -27.73 -6.89
C ALA A 28 -7.96 -27.46 -8.28
N TYR A 29 -7.74 -28.50 -9.11
CA TYR A 29 -7.34 -28.32 -10.51
C TYR A 29 -8.39 -27.53 -11.30
N HIS A 30 -9.66 -27.90 -11.22
CA HIS A 30 -10.74 -27.17 -11.92
C HIS A 30 -10.91 -25.74 -11.40
N ALA A 31 -10.80 -25.55 -10.08
CA ALA A 31 -10.94 -24.26 -9.42
C ALA A 31 -9.76 -23.30 -9.67
N ALA A 32 -8.59 -23.81 -10.09
CA ALA A 32 -7.47 -22.97 -10.51
C ALA A 32 -7.71 -22.28 -11.86
N PHE A 33 -8.70 -22.72 -12.64
CA PHE A 33 -8.99 -22.14 -13.96
C PHE A 33 -9.59 -20.74 -13.90
N PRO A 34 -10.71 -20.49 -13.19
CA PRO A 34 -11.16 -19.13 -12.92
C PRO A 34 -10.06 -18.29 -12.25
N LEU A 35 -10.08 -16.98 -12.47
CA LEU A 35 -9.15 -16.06 -11.79
C LEU A 35 -9.59 -15.78 -10.34
N ALA A 36 -10.90 -15.80 -10.12
CA ALA A 36 -11.53 -15.57 -8.83
C ALA A 36 -12.72 -16.52 -8.68
N LEU A 37 -12.99 -16.93 -7.45
CA LEU A 37 -13.94 -17.97 -7.10
C LEU A 37 -15.04 -17.40 -6.22
N THR A 38 -16.27 -17.82 -6.47
CA THR A 38 -17.37 -17.68 -5.54
C THR A 38 -17.84 -19.06 -5.10
N PRO A 39 -18.51 -19.21 -3.94
CA PRO A 39 -19.13 -20.47 -3.55
C PRO A 39 -20.07 -21.01 -4.65
N ASP A 40 -20.90 -20.16 -5.27
CA ASP A 40 -21.78 -20.55 -6.37
C ASP A 40 -20.99 -21.08 -7.59
N LEU A 41 -19.96 -20.36 -8.04
CA LEU A 41 -19.12 -20.82 -9.16
C LEU A 41 -18.45 -22.15 -8.84
N LEU A 42 -17.91 -22.30 -7.63
CA LEU A 42 -17.19 -23.52 -7.24
C LEU A 42 -18.12 -24.71 -7.07
N TYR A 43 -19.34 -24.52 -6.54
CA TYR A 43 -20.36 -25.58 -6.52
C TYR A 43 -20.79 -25.98 -7.94
N ARG A 44 -20.90 -25.04 -8.87
CA ARG A 44 -21.24 -25.37 -10.26
C ARG A 44 -20.11 -26.11 -10.97
N LEU A 45 -18.86 -25.73 -10.74
CA LEU A 45 -17.69 -26.49 -11.19
C LEU A 45 -17.72 -27.91 -10.62
N TRP A 46 -18.00 -28.05 -9.32
CA TRP A 46 -18.14 -29.35 -8.67
C TRP A 46 -19.24 -30.19 -9.33
N VAL A 47 -20.45 -29.67 -9.53
CA VAL A 47 -21.54 -30.41 -10.19
C VAL A 47 -21.17 -30.83 -11.61
N GLN A 48 -20.56 -29.92 -12.39
CA GLN A 48 -20.27 -30.14 -13.80
C GLN A 48 -19.14 -31.16 -14.02
N PHE A 49 -18.12 -31.16 -13.15
CA PHE A 49 -16.85 -31.84 -13.39
C PHE A 49 -16.61 -33.00 -12.42
N GLN A 50 -17.57 -33.92 -12.32
CA GLN A 50 -17.47 -35.17 -11.53
C GLN A 50 -16.78 -36.33 -12.25
N ARG A 51 -16.47 -36.17 -13.53
CA ARG A 51 -15.87 -37.22 -14.37
C ARG A 51 -14.70 -36.66 -15.16
N ASP A 52 -13.71 -37.51 -15.41
CA ASP A 52 -12.54 -37.19 -16.23
C ASP A 52 -12.85 -37.25 -17.74
N ILE A 53 -11.86 -37.01 -18.61
CA ILE A 53 -12.10 -36.93 -20.07
C ILE A 53 -12.41 -38.29 -20.72
N ASP A 54 -12.11 -39.39 -20.01
CA ASP A 54 -12.39 -40.77 -20.41
C ASP A 54 -13.66 -41.30 -19.72
N ASP A 55 -14.51 -40.39 -19.22
CA ASP A 55 -15.79 -40.65 -18.54
C ASP A 55 -15.65 -41.47 -17.23
N GLN A 56 -14.46 -41.49 -16.61
CA GLN A 56 -14.26 -42.14 -15.31
C GLN A 56 -14.64 -41.20 -14.16
N VAL A 57 -15.26 -41.75 -13.13
CA VAL A 57 -15.72 -40.98 -11.95
C VAL A 57 -14.52 -40.50 -11.12
N LEU A 58 -14.55 -39.23 -10.72
CA LEU A 58 -13.51 -38.58 -9.91
C LEU A 58 -13.78 -38.64 -8.39
N ASP A 59 -15.01 -39.01 -8.01
CA ASP A 59 -15.49 -39.14 -6.62
C ASP A 59 -15.24 -37.89 -5.75
N ILE A 60 -15.45 -36.70 -6.33
CA ILE A 60 -15.23 -35.43 -5.63
C ILE A 60 -16.41 -35.20 -4.66
N PRO A 61 -16.21 -35.21 -3.33
CA PRO A 61 -17.32 -35.04 -2.40
C PRO A 61 -17.80 -33.59 -2.39
N TRP A 62 -19.09 -33.36 -2.13
CA TRP A 62 -19.67 -32.00 -2.10
C TRP A 62 -18.99 -31.08 -1.07
N ILE A 63 -18.49 -31.65 0.03
CA ILE A 63 -17.75 -30.92 1.08
C ILE A 63 -16.40 -30.37 0.57
N ALA A 64 -15.86 -30.91 -0.54
CA ALA A 64 -14.60 -30.44 -1.12
C ALA A 64 -14.66 -28.96 -1.51
N VAL A 65 -15.84 -28.43 -1.83
CA VAL A 65 -16.05 -27.01 -2.12
C VAL A 65 -15.70 -26.17 -0.88
N ALA A 66 -16.29 -26.48 0.27
CA ALA A 66 -16.00 -25.78 1.51
C ALA A 66 -14.56 -25.99 1.95
N ASP A 67 -14.07 -27.24 1.93
CA ASP A 67 -12.70 -27.59 2.32
C ASP A 67 -11.66 -26.85 1.48
N LEU A 68 -11.90 -26.66 0.18
CA LEU A 68 -11.00 -25.91 -0.70
C LEU A 68 -11.01 -24.42 -0.39
N LEU A 69 -12.19 -23.80 -0.25
CA LEU A 69 -12.31 -22.36 0.03
C LEU A 69 -11.66 -21.95 1.36
N VAL A 70 -11.73 -22.80 2.39
CA VAL A 70 -11.10 -22.53 3.70
C VAL A 70 -9.69 -23.11 3.84
N SER A 71 -9.12 -23.67 2.76
CA SER A 71 -7.76 -24.21 2.77
C SER A 71 -6.71 -23.13 2.56
N SER A 72 -5.44 -23.46 2.81
CA SER A 72 -4.30 -22.58 2.48
C SER A 72 -4.03 -22.38 0.98
N LEU A 73 -4.88 -22.94 0.10
CA LEU A 73 -4.78 -22.76 -1.35
C LEU A 73 -5.55 -21.53 -1.83
N CYS A 74 -6.54 -21.07 -1.06
CA CYS A 74 -7.39 -19.93 -1.37
C CYS A 74 -7.30 -18.88 -0.26
N ASP A 75 -7.39 -17.61 -0.65
CA ASP A 75 -7.50 -16.45 0.22
C ASP A 75 -8.85 -15.77 -0.04
N GLU A 76 -9.59 -15.39 1.00
CA GLU A 76 -10.82 -14.59 0.87
C GLU A 76 -10.43 -13.13 0.60
N VAL A 77 -10.81 -12.62 -0.58
CA VAL A 77 -10.45 -11.27 -1.04
C VAL A 77 -11.65 -10.30 -1.05
N GLY A 78 -12.86 -10.82 -0.82
CA GLY A 78 -14.10 -10.06 -0.72
C GLY A 78 -15.26 -10.93 -0.27
N TYR A 79 -16.44 -10.33 -0.07
CA TYR A 79 -17.63 -11.09 0.32
C TYR A 79 -17.95 -12.17 -0.71
N GLU A 80 -17.89 -13.44 -0.29
CA GLU A 80 -18.07 -14.61 -1.16
C GLU A 80 -17.10 -14.64 -2.35
N LEU A 81 -15.97 -13.95 -2.27
CA LEU A 81 -14.97 -13.86 -3.33
C LEU A 81 -13.61 -14.33 -2.83
N TYR A 82 -13.05 -15.33 -3.50
CA TYR A 82 -11.81 -15.99 -3.13
C TYR A 82 -10.84 -15.99 -4.31
N GLU A 83 -9.56 -15.91 -4.03
CA GLU A 83 -8.49 -16.04 -5.02
C GLU A 83 -7.51 -17.12 -4.60
N MET A 84 -6.98 -17.88 -5.56
CA MET A 84 -5.85 -18.77 -5.28
C MET A 84 -4.54 -18.00 -5.36
N ASP A 85 -3.59 -18.26 -4.45
CA ASP A 85 -2.23 -17.72 -4.59
C ASP A 85 -1.70 -18.04 -6.00
N LEU A 86 -1.12 -17.04 -6.65
CA LEU A 86 -0.70 -17.13 -8.04
C LEU A 86 0.26 -18.30 -8.31
N ALA A 87 1.17 -18.64 -7.38
CA ALA A 87 2.08 -19.75 -7.57
C ALA A 87 1.37 -21.10 -7.41
N VAL A 88 0.45 -21.21 -6.45
CA VAL A 88 -0.42 -22.39 -6.29
C VAL A 88 -1.30 -22.59 -7.53
N ARG A 89 -2.00 -21.54 -7.96
CA ARG A 89 -2.88 -21.54 -9.14
C ARG A 89 -2.14 -22.03 -10.38
N ASN A 90 -0.95 -21.48 -10.65
CA ASN A 90 -0.15 -21.87 -11.82
C ASN A 90 0.33 -23.32 -11.74
N LEU A 91 0.76 -23.80 -10.56
CA LEU A 91 1.15 -25.20 -10.38
C LEU A 91 -0.03 -26.16 -10.60
N LEU A 92 -1.22 -25.82 -10.09
CA LEU A 92 -2.43 -26.61 -10.27
C LEU A 92 -2.88 -26.63 -11.74
N LEU A 93 -2.81 -25.50 -12.45
CA LEU A 93 -3.13 -25.43 -13.88
C LEU A 93 -2.15 -26.23 -14.74
N ASN A 94 -0.85 -26.13 -14.47
CA ASN A 94 0.15 -26.94 -15.16
C ASN A 94 -0.09 -28.43 -14.88
N SER A 95 -0.38 -28.79 -13.63
CA SER A 95 -0.71 -30.18 -13.26
C SER A 95 -1.98 -30.67 -13.97
N LEU A 96 -3.01 -29.83 -14.09
CA LEU A 96 -4.24 -30.13 -14.82
C LEU A 96 -3.96 -30.41 -16.30
N GLN A 97 -3.09 -29.62 -16.93
CA GLN A 97 -2.71 -29.79 -18.34
C GLN A 97 -1.81 -31.01 -18.58
N GLU A 98 -0.96 -31.38 -17.63
CA GLU A 98 -0.07 -32.54 -17.73
C GLU A 98 -0.74 -33.86 -17.36
N ASP A 99 -1.81 -33.83 -16.55
CA ASP A 99 -2.53 -35.04 -16.12
C ASP A 99 -3.36 -35.64 -17.27
N LYS A 100 -3.12 -36.93 -17.55
CA LYS A 100 -3.79 -37.70 -18.62
C LYS A 100 -5.31 -37.77 -18.46
N LYS A 101 -5.84 -37.61 -17.24
CA LYS A 101 -7.28 -37.57 -16.96
C LYS A 101 -7.95 -36.30 -17.47
N PHE A 102 -7.19 -35.26 -17.76
CA PHE A 102 -7.73 -33.93 -18.02
C PHE A 102 -7.15 -33.30 -19.28
N GLY A 103 -5.88 -32.94 -19.25
CA GLY A 103 -5.17 -32.33 -20.35
C GLY A 103 -5.83 -31.07 -20.92
N GLN A 104 -5.47 -30.76 -22.17
CA GLN A 104 -6.01 -29.61 -22.89
C GLN A 104 -7.53 -29.72 -23.14
N GLN A 105 -8.06 -30.94 -23.25
CA GLN A 105 -9.50 -31.13 -23.43
C GLN A 105 -10.27 -30.57 -22.22
N ARG A 106 -9.84 -30.86 -20.99
CA ARG A 106 -10.49 -30.31 -19.79
C ARG A 106 -10.41 -28.78 -19.73
N ILE A 107 -9.29 -28.19 -20.16
CA ILE A 107 -9.15 -26.73 -20.26
C ILE A 107 -10.20 -26.14 -21.20
N ASN A 108 -10.45 -26.79 -22.34
CA ASN A 108 -11.47 -26.35 -23.29
C ASN A 108 -12.89 -26.43 -22.69
N GLU A 109 -13.18 -27.51 -21.96
CA GLU A 109 -14.46 -27.68 -21.27
C GLU A 109 -14.67 -26.65 -20.14
N LEU A 110 -13.63 -26.39 -19.33
CA LEU A 110 -13.65 -25.36 -18.29
C LEU A 110 -13.84 -23.96 -18.87
N SER A 111 -13.20 -23.67 -20.01
CA SER A 111 -13.37 -22.41 -20.73
C SER A 111 -14.80 -22.22 -21.21
N ASN A 112 -15.39 -23.22 -21.88
CA ASN A 112 -16.78 -23.18 -22.33
C ASN A 112 -17.74 -23.00 -21.14
N PHE A 113 -17.54 -23.79 -20.08
CA PHE A 113 -18.33 -23.66 -18.86
C PHE A 113 -18.24 -22.26 -18.25
N LEU A 114 -17.04 -21.68 -18.16
CA LEU A 114 -16.85 -20.37 -17.57
C LEU A 114 -17.48 -19.28 -18.43
N LEU A 115 -17.40 -19.38 -19.76
CA LEU A 115 -18.08 -18.48 -20.70
C LEU A 115 -19.60 -18.54 -20.54
N ASP A 116 -20.18 -19.74 -20.45
CA ASP A 116 -21.62 -19.92 -20.24
C ASP A 116 -22.07 -19.37 -18.88
N TYR A 117 -21.24 -19.58 -17.85
CA TYR A 117 -21.52 -19.09 -16.49
C TYR A 117 -21.55 -17.56 -16.40
N VAL A 118 -20.67 -16.86 -17.12
CA VAL A 118 -20.55 -15.40 -17.06
C VAL A 118 -21.39 -14.68 -18.09
N SER A 119 -21.83 -15.35 -19.16
CA SER A 119 -22.58 -14.71 -20.25
C SER A 119 -23.80 -13.90 -19.76
N PRO A 120 -24.68 -14.41 -18.86
CA PRO A 120 -25.80 -13.61 -18.34
C PRO A 120 -25.36 -12.45 -17.44
N LYS A 121 -24.16 -12.53 -16.85
CA LYS A 121 -23.63 -11.55 -15.89
C LYS A 121 -22.94 -10.36 -16.58
N LEU A 122 -22.48 -10.54 -17.82
CA LEU A 122 -21.90 -9.46 -18.62
C LEU A 122 -22.91 -8.34 -18.94
N GLU A 123 -24.20 -8.67 -18.96
CA GLU A 123 -25.31 -7.72 -19.17
C GLU A 123 -25.88 -7.16 -17.85
N SER A 124 -25.27 -7.48 -16.71
CA SER A 124 -25.70 -6.98 -15.41
C SER A 124 -25.65 -5.45 -15.36
N LYS A 125 -26.61 -4.83 -14.68
CA LYS A 125 -26.58 -3.40 -14.36
C LYS A 125 -25.68 -3.09 -13.16
N ASP A 126 -25.27 -4.13 -12.43
CA ASP A 126 -24.34 -4.04 -11.32
C ASP A 126 -22.89 -4.06 -11.85
N PRO A 127 -22.11 -2.98 -11.68
CA PRO A 127 -20.74 -2.88 -12.18
C PRO A 127 -19.80 -3.94 -11.60
N ASP A 128 -19.96 -4.35 -10.34
CA ASP A 128 -19.06 -5.31 -9.69
C ASP A 128 -19.28 -6.72 -10.27
N ILE A 129 -20.55 -7.07 -10.52
CA ILE A 129 -20.92 -8.32 -11.21
C ILE A 129 -20.39 -8.32 -12.64
N GLN A 130 -20.49 -7.18 -13.33
CA GLN A 130 -20.00 -7.02 -14.70
C GLN A 130 -18.47 -7.13 -14.77
N ASP A 131 -17.74 -6.47 -13.87
CA ASP A 131 -16.28 -6.51 -13.80
C ASP A 131 -15.75 -7.92 -13.46
N PHE A 132 -16.41 -8.62 -12.52
CA PHE A 132 -16.12 -10.02 -12.23
C PHE A 132 -16.35 -10.89 -13.48
N ALA A 133 -17.50 -10.75 -14.14
CA ALA A 133 -17.84 -11.52 -15.33
C ALA A 133 -16.86 -11.29 -16.48
N LEU A 134 -16.47 -10.04 -16.73
CA LEU A 134 -15.52 -9.66 -17.76
C LEU A 134 -14.13 -10.27 -17.53
N THR A 135 -13.64 -10.21 -16.29
CA THR A 135 -12.34 -10.77 -15.92
C THR A 135 -12.31 -12.30 -16.09
N GLN A 136 -13.40 -12.98 -15.72
CA GLN A 136 -13.53 -14.42 -15.93
C GLN A 136 -13.68 -14.78 -17.42
N GLN A 137 -14.41 -13.99 -18.21
CA GLN A 137 -14.51 -14.16 -19.66
C GLN A 137 -13.12 -14.12 -20.30
N TRP A 138 -12.30 -13.13 -19.96
CA TRP A 138 -10.94 -13.02 -20.48
C TRP A 138 -10.06 -14.19 -20.07
N THR A 139 -10.21 -14.67 -18.83
CA THR A 139 -9.53 -15.87 -18.37
C THR A 139 -9.91 -17.09 -19.20
N ALA A 140 -11.21 -17.28 -19.49
CA ALA A 140 -11.67 -18.37 -20.33
C ALA A 140 -11.09 -18.29 -21.75
N LEU A 141 -11.08 -17.09 -22.35
CA LEU A 141 -10.54 -16.86 -23.70
C LEU A 141 -9.03 -16.98 -23.77
N ALA A 142 -8.29 -16.66 -22.69
CA ALA A 142 -6.83 -16.71 -22.68
C ALA A 142 -6.31 -18.09 -23.09
N TYR A 143 -6.89 -19.15 -22.53
CA TYR A 143 -6.39 -20.51 -22.71
C TYR A 143 -6.94 -21.24 -23.95
N THR A 144 -8.02 -20.75 -24.57
CA THR A 144 -8.68 -21.44 -25.70
C THR A 144 -8.74 -20.61 -26.97
N GLN A 145 -8.80 -19.29 -26.86
CA GLN A 145 -8.97 -18.35 -27.97
C GLN A 145 -8.10 -17.09 -27.74
N PRO A 146 -6.78 -17.21 -27.61
CA PRO A 146 -5.89 -16.08 -27.30
C PRO A 146 -5.97 -14.96 -28.35
N SER A 147 -6.27 -15.29 -29.60
CA SER A 147 -6.54 -14.27 -30.64
C SER A 147 -7.79 -13.45 -30.38
N LYS A 148 -8.85 -14.05 -29.82
CA LYS A 148 -10.07 -13.35 -29.48
C LYS A 148 -9.86 -12.48 -28.23
N LEU A 149 -9.15 -13.01 -27.22
CA LEU A 149 -8.74 -12.21 -26.06
C LEU A 149 -7.91 -11.00 -26.47
N ALA A 150 -6.90 -11.20 -27.33
CA ALA A 150 -6.05 -10.11 -27.81
C ALA A 150 -6.86 -9.03 -28.53
N HIS A 151 -7.86 -9.43 -29.30
CA HIS A 151 -8.80 -8.52 -29.95
C HIS A 151 -9.64 -7.74 -28.94
N GLU A 152 -10.24 -8.42 -27.95
CA GLU A 152 -11.06 -7.78 -26.91
C GLU A 152 -10.25 -6.80 -26.05
N LEU A 153 -9.07 -7.19 -25.58
CA LEU A 153 -8.18 -6.30 -24.83
C LEU A 153 -7.76 -5.09 -25.66
N ALA A 154 -7.48 -5.28 -26.95
CA ALA A 154 -7.16 -4.17 -27.84
C ALA A 154 -8.37 -3.24 -28.05
N LEU A 155 -9.59 -3.77 -28.14
CA LEU A 155 -10.80 -2.93 -28.18
C LEU A 155 -10.96 -2.10 -26.91
N GLU A 156 -10.73 -2.69 -25.73
CA GLU A 156 -10.80 -1.95 -24.46
C GLU A 156 -9.72 -0.87 -24.38
N PHE A 157 -8.47 -1.16 -24.77
CA PHE A 157 -7.45 -0.12 -24.87
C PHE A 157 -7.84 1.02 -25.82
N ASN A 158 -8.48 0.69 -26.94
CA ASN A 158 -8.90 1.68 -27.93
C ASN A 158 -10.07 2.56 -27.46
N LYS A 159 -10.82 2.16 -26.42
CA LYS A 159 -11.86 3.00 -25.80
C LYS A 159 -11.29 4.07 -24.87
N LEU A 160 -10.04 3.91 -24.44
CA LEU A 160 -9.40 4.81 -23.48
C LEU A 160 -8.76 6.01 -24.19
N ASP A 161 -8.96 7.20 -23.63
CA ASP A 161 -8.26 8.43 -24.05
C ASP A 161 -6.83 8.40 -23.47
N ASP A 162 -5.85 8.97 -24.18
CA ASP A 162 -4.48 9.16 -23.68
C ASP A 162 -4.42 10.00 -22.38
N LYS A 163 -5.51 10.71 -22.04
CA LYS A 163 -5.71 11.42 -20.76
C LYS A 163 -6.27 10.54 -19.64
N ASP A 164 -6.82 9.37 -19.95
CA ASP A 164 -7.32 8.41 -18.97
C ASP A 164 -6.19 7.53 -18.43
N ILE A 165 -5.33 8.16 -17.63
CA ILE A 165 -4.13 7.54 -17.05
C ILE A 165 -4.49 6.34 -16.17
N ALA A 166 -5.58 6.43 -15.39
CA ALA A 166 -6.02 5.36 -14.51
C ALA A 166 -6.54 4.16 -15.31
N GLY A 167 -7.36 4.39 -16.34
CA GLY A 167 -7.84 3.35 -17.25
C GLY A 167 -6.69 2.62 -17.96
N LEU A 168 -5.69 3.36 -18.46
CA LEU A 168 -4.53 2.80 -19.16
C LEU A 168 -3.67 1.90 -18.26
N VAL A 169 -3.41 2.32 -17.02
CA VAL A 169 -2.64 1.52 -16.04
C VAL A 169 -3.41 0.27 -15.64
N ARG A 170 -4.72 0.40 -15.40
CA ARG A 170 -5.59 -0.74 -15.06
C ARG A 170 -5.58 -1.77 -16.17
N MET A 171 -5.85 -1.36 -17.42
CA MET A 171 -5.89 -2.27 -18.56
C MET A 171 -4.56 -2.94 -18.85
N ALA A 172 -3.45 -2.22 -18.68
CA ALA A 172 -2.13 -2.82 -18.83
C ALA A 172 -1.81 -3.85 -17.74
N SER A 173 -2.20 -3.58 -16.49
CA SER A 173 -2.04 -4.54 -15.40
C SER A 173 -2.87 -5.81 -15.64
N LEU A 174 -4.10 -5.67 -16.15
CA LEU A 174 -4.94 -6.81 -16.53
C LEU A 174 -4.34 -7.61 -17.70
N THR A 175 -3.73 -6.92 -18.68
CA THR A 175 -3.05 -7.56 -19.81
C THR A 175 -1.81 -8.35 -19.35
N GLU A 176 -1.09 -7.88 -18.34
CA GLU A 176 0.08 -8.58 -17.77
C GLU A 176 -0.29 -9.94 -17.16
N ILE A 177 -1.52 -10.12 -16.65
CA ILE A 177 -2.01 -11.41 -16.11
C ILE A 177 -1.96 -12.51 -17.18
N PHE A 178 -2.23 -12.14 -18.44
CA PHE A 178 -2.32 -13.07 -19.56
C PHE A 178 -1.05 -13.12 -20.41
N THR A 179 0.10 -12.70 -19.87
CA THR A 179 1.37 -12.62 -20.60
C THR A 179 1.75 -13.94 -21.30
N GLU A 180 1.60 -15.06 -20.62
CA GLU A 180 1.96 -16.38 -21.16
C GLU A 180 0.98 -16.86 -22.24
N PRO A 181 -0.35 -16.87 -22.02
CA PRO A 181 -1.32 -17.19 -23.07
C PRO A 181 -1.28 -16.24 -24.29
N LEU A 182 -0.86 -14.98 -24.08
CA LEU A 182 -0.73 -13.97 -25.14
C LEU A 182 0.69 -13.87 -25.71
N ALA A 183 1.55 -14.87 -25.49
CA ALA A 183 2.94 -14.83 -25.94
C ALA A 183 3.10 -14.59 -27.45
N GLU A 184 2.15 -15.02 -28.28
CA GLU A 184 2.15 -14.77 -29.73
C GLU A 184 1.69 -13.35 -30.11
N PHE A 185 1.06 -12.62 -29.19
CA PHE A 185 0.55 -11.26 -29.36
C PHE A 185 1.50 -10.22 -28.75
N GLN A 186 2.81 -10.37 -28.99
CA GLN A 186 3.85 -9.44 -28.52
C GLN A 186 3.52 -7.95 -28.75
N PRO A 187 2.91 -7.53 -29.88
CA PRO A 187 2.50 -6.15 -30.06
C PRO A 187 1.54 -5.62 -28.98
N LEU A 188 0.61 -6.44 -28.48
CA LEU A 188 -0.32 -6.08 -27.41
C LEU A 188 0.42 -5.93 -26.07
N LEU A 189 1.27 -6.91 -25.74
CA LEU A 189 2.05 -6.90 -24.49
C LEU A 189 3.02 -5.71 -24.44
N ILE A 190 3.67 -5.42 -25.57
CA ILE A 190 4.53 -4.23 -25.73
C ILE A 190 3.68 -2.97 -25.63
N TYR A 191 2.50 -2.91 -26.26
CA TYR A 191 1.61 -1.75 -26.17
C TYR A 191 1.18 -1.47 -24.73
N ALA A 192 0.72 -2.48 -24.00
CA ALA A 192 0.39 -2.38 -22.57
C ALA A 192 1.58 -1.84 -21.76
N CYS A 193 2.79 -2.38 -21.99
CA CYS A 193 4.02 -1.91 -21.36
C CYS A 193 4.34 -0.44 -21.71
N VAL A 194 4.16 -0.04 -22.97
CA VAL A 194 4.32 1.33 -23.44
C VAL A 194 3.32 2.25 -22.74
N MET A 195 2.05 1.84 -22.62
CA MET A 195 1.00 2.62 -21.94
C MET A 195 1.30 2.81 -20.45
N VAL A 196 1.80 1.80 -19.73
CA VAL A 196 2.24 1.95 -18.34
C VAL A 196 3.37 2.97 -18.22
N LYS A 197 4.37 2.89 -19.11
CA LYS A 197 5.50 3.83 -19.11
C LYS A 197 5.06 5.25 -19.48
N PHE A 198 4.13 5.37 -20.43
CA PHE A 198 3.52 6.63 -20.84
C PHE A 198 2.69 7.25 -19.71
N ALA A 199 1.80 6.48 -19.10
CA ALA A 199 0.96 6.87 -17.98
C ALA A 199 1.78 7.35 -16.77
N ARG A 200 2.94 6.74 -16.53
CA ARG A 200 3.91 7.15 -15.49
C ARG A 200 4.77 8.37 -15.89
N GLY A 201 4.50 8.99 -17.05
CA GLY A 201 5.24 10.14 -17.56
C GLY A 201 6.67 9.82 -18.05
N ASN A 202 7.05 8.55 -18.13
CA ASN A 202 8.37 8.13 -18.63
C ASN A 202 8.37 8.01 -20.16
N LEU A 203 8.21 9.15 -20.83
CA LEU A 203 8.07 9.23 -22.30
C LEU A 203 9.29 8.65 -23.04
N LYS A 204 10.49 8.73 -22.45
CA LYS A 204 11.71 8.15 -23.03
C LYS A 204 11.64 6.63 -23.02
N ALA A 205 11.37 6.02 -21.87
CA ALA A 205 11.25 4.57 -21.79
C ALA A 205 10.04 4.06 -22.58
N ALA A 206 8.94 4.81 -22.65
CA ALA A 206 7.81 4.50 -23.51
C ALA A 206 8.21 4.52 -24.99
N LYS A 207 8.95 5.56 -25.45
CA LYS A 207 9.50 5.63 -26.82
C LYS A 207 10.47 4.49 -27.11
N ASP A 208 11.32 4.13 -26.15
CA ASP A 208 12.31 3.07 -26.30
C ASP A 208 11.63 1.68 -26.42
N GLU A 209 10.62 1.43 -25.60
CA GLU A 209 9.80 0.21 -25.66
C GLU A 209 8.98 0.16 -26.95
N LEU A 210 8.42 1.30 -27.38
CA LEU A 210 7.67 1.45 -28.63
C LEU A 210 8.53 1.20 -29.88
N ARG A 211 9.86 1.17 -29.79
CA ARG A 211 10.73 0.77 -30.92
C ARG A 211 10.77 -0.74 -31.14
N LYS A 212 10.34 -1.54 -30.16
CA LYS A 212 10.35 -3.01 -30.23
C LYS A 212 9.18 -3.59 -31.01
N VAL A 213 8.21 -2.76 -31.42
CA VAL A 213 7.02 -3.17 -32.17
C VAL A 213 6.94 -2.43 -33.50
N GLU A 214 6.55 -3.17 -34.54
CA GLU A 214 6.33 -2.62 -35.88
C GLU A 214 5.11 -1.70 -35.89
N LYS A 215 5.23 -0.55 -36.57
CA LYS A 215 4.22 0.51 -36.59
C LYS A 215 3.77 0.78 -38.01
N LYS A 216 2.46 0.92 -38.22
CA LYS A 216 1.90 1.45 -39.47
C LYS A 216 1.45 2.89 -39.24
N GLY A 217 2.36 3.83 -39.47
CA GLY A 217 2.12 5.25 -39.17
C GLY A 217 2.09 5.53 -37.67
N ASN A 218 0.96 6.06 -37.17
CA ASN A 218 0.78 6.49 -35.78
C ASN A 218 0.00 5.47 -34.91
N VAL A 219 -0.17 4.24 -35.38
CA VAL A 219 -0.93 3.19 -34.69
C VAL A 219 -0.15 1.89 -34.65
N ILE A 220 -0.46 1.07 -33.64
CA ILE A 220 0.00 -0.33 -33.53
C ILE A 220 -1.16 -1.23 -33.90
N GLN A 221 -0.93 -2.19 -34.79
CA GLN A 221 -1.94 -3.17 -35.17
C GLN A 221 -1.88 -4.35 -34.20
N VAL A 222 -2.99 -4.65 -33.54
CA VAL A 222 -3.13 -5.79 -32.62
C VAL A 222 -4.42 -6.51 -32.94
N ALA A 223 -4.33 -7.78 -33.37
CA ALA A 223 -5.48 -8.65 -33.60
C ALA A 223 -6.63 -7.98 -34.40
N GLY A 224 -6.29 -7.17 -35.41
CA GLY A 224 -7.26 -6.44 -36.25
C GLY A 224 -7.73 -5.08 -35.71
N VAL A 225 -7.26 -4.66 -34.55
CA VAL A 225 -7.54 -3.36 -33.92
C VAL A 225 -6.34 -2.42 -34.07
N SER A 226 -6.63 -1.15 -34.39
CA SER A 226 -5.62 -0.09 -34.50
C SER A 226 -5.51 0.67 -33.20
N LEU A 227 -4.48 0.39 -32.41
CA LEU A 227 -4.25 1.05 -31.12
C LEU A 227 -3.54 2.40 -31.31
N PRO A 228 -4.06 3.50 -30.74
CA PRO A 228 -3.48 4.82 -30.89
C PRO A 228 -2.15 4.93 -30.14
N ILE A 229 -1.19 5.62 -30.72
CA ILE A 229 0.05 6.00 -30.03
C ILE A 229 -0.11 7.46 -29.56
N PRO A 230 0.07 7.76 -28.26
CA PRO A 230 -0.02 9.12 -27.76
C PRO A 230 0.94 10.07 -28.46
N GLU A 231 0.48 11.28 -28.77
CA GLU A 231 1.22 12.32 -29.50
C GLU A 231 2.62 12.55 -28.92
N GLN A 232 2.73 12.56 -27.59
CA GLN A 232 3.98 12.80 -26.87
C GLN A 232 5.05 11.73 -27.14
N ILE A 233 4.64 10.52 -27.57
CA ILE A 233 5.51 9.38 -27.84
C ILE A 233 5.58 8.95 -29.31
N LYS A 234 4.93 9.67 -30.23
CA LYS A 234 5.03 9.41 -31.67
C LYS A 234 6.47 9.60 -32.19
N PRO A 235 6.93 8.76 -33.14
CA PRO A 235 8.23 8.94 -33.77
C PRO A 235 8.23 10.14 -34.73
N ASN A 236 9.26 11.01 -34.65
CA ASN A 236 9.48 12.07 -35.63
C ASN A 236 9.71 11.46 -37.03
N GLN A 237 8.88 11.80 -38.01
CA GLN A 237 9.08 11.41 -39.41
C GLN A 237 10.40 12.01 -39.93
N LYS A 238 11.46 11.19 -40.03
CA LYS A 238 12.70 11.60 -40.71
C LYS A 238 12.47 11.59 -42.22
N LYS A 239 12.52 12.76 -42.86
CA LYS A 239 12.79 12.89 -44.30
C LYS A 239 14.08 12.13 -44.64
N HIS A 240 14.01 11.18 -45.56
CA HIS A 240 15.20 10.54 -46.12
C HIS A 240 16.13 11.60 -46.74
N LYS A 241 17.36 11.72 -46.23
CA LYS A 241 18.44 12.44 -46.90
C LYS A 241 19.32 11.42 -47.61
N PHE A 242 19.19 11.38 -48.93
CA PHE A 242 20.15 10.78 -49.84
C PHE A 242 21.44 11.61 -49.79
N ILE A 243 22.60 10.95 -49.64
CA ILE A 243 23.91 11.60 -49.72
C ILE A 243 24.39 11.50 -51.16
N ALA A 244 24.57 12.66 -51.81
CA ALA A 244 25.50 12.81 -52.93
C ALA A 244 26.07 14.24 -52.96
N SER A 245 27.34 14.28 -53.33
CA SER A 245 28.35 15.32 -53.32
C SER A 245 28.06 16.59 -54.15
N VAL A 246 28.48 17.72 -53.58
CA VAL A 246 29.03 18.97 -54.14
C VAL A 246 29.05 19.11 -55.68
N THR A 247 28.35 20.13 -56.23
CA THR A 247 28.95 21.24 -57.01
C THR A 247 27.95 22.36 -57.32
N PHE A 248 28.48 23.57 -57.38
CA PHE A 248 27.87 24.88 -57.63
C PHE A 248 27.68 25.10 -59.15
N VAL A 249 26.57 25.71 -59.61
CA VAL A 249 26.52 26.71 -60.73
C VAL A 249 25.10 27.28 -60.86
N ALA A 250 25.06 28.59 -61.12
CA ALA A 250 23.91 29.47 -61.31
C ALA A 250 23.21 29.34 -62.67
N GLY A 251 21.96 29.83 -62.76
CA GLY A 251 21.40 30.33 -64.03
C GLY A 251 19.96 29.91 -64.37
N MET A 252 19.01 30.78 -64.01
CA MET A 252 17.85 31.24 -64.80
C MET A 252 16.92 30.29 -65.62
N ILE A 253 15.62 30.43 -65.30
CA ILE A 253 14.48 30.76 -66.20
C ILE A 253 13.58 29.62 -66.75
N VAL A 254 12.32 29.65 -66.25
CA VAL A 254 11.01 29.59 -66.97
C VAL A 254 10.09 28.34 -66.88
N THR A 255 8.89 28.66 -66.34
CA THR A 255 7.50 28.17 -66.53
C THR A 255 6.93 26.90 -65.87
N THR A 256 5.99 27.19 -64.95
CA THR A 256 4.62 26.63 -64.73
C THR A 256 4.42 25.21 -64.24
N LEU A 257 3.87 25.05 -63.02
CA LEU A 257 2.44 24.71 -62.76
C LEU A 257 2.13 24.56 -61.24
N LEU A 258 1.19 25.40 -60.76
CA LEU A 258 0.19 25.29 -59.66
C LEU A 258 0.44 24.39 -58.42
N GLY A 259 0.23 24.97 -57.22
CA GLY A 259 -0.26 24.22 -56.05
C GLY A 259 0.15 24.71 -54.65
N VAL A 260 -0.57 25.71 -54.12
CA VAL A 260 -0.97 25.96 -52.71
C VAL A 260 0.02 25.71 -51.55
N GLY A 261 0.29 26.74 -50.72
CA GLY A 261 0.70 26.52 -49.32
C GLY A 261 1.49 27.62 -48.60
N PHE A 262 1.09 28.89 -48.69
CA PHE A 262 1.66 29.95 -47.83
C PHE A 262 0.93 29.94 -46.48
N GLY A 263 1.55 29.42 -45.42
CA GLY A 263 0.89 29.39 -44.10
C GLY A 263 1.65 28.74 -42.94
N PHE A 264 2.98 28.63 -42.97
CA PHE A 264 3.72 27.98 -41.87
C PHE A 264 4.91 28.77 -41.31
N GLY A 265 5.27 29.91 -41.92
CA GLY A 265 6.51 30.63 -41.60
C GLY A 265 6.45 31.62 -40.43
N VAL A 266 5.26 31.97 -39.90
CA VAL A 266 5.12 33.08 -38.94
C VAL A 266 4.76 32.60 -37.52
N TYR A 267 4.30 31.34 -37.34
CA TYR A 267 3.77 30.87 -36.06
C TYR A 267 4.82 30.41 -35.03
N GLN A 268 6.05 30.09 -35.46
CA GLN A 268 7.12 29.61 -34.56
C GLN A 268 7.90 30.71 -33.84
N TRP A 269 7.78 31.97 -34.27
CA TRP A 269 8.43 33.09 -33.60
C TRP A 269 7.60 33.66 -32.44
N SER A 270 6.27 33.63 -32.54
CA SER A 270 5.35 34.25 -31.58
C SER A 270 4.78 33.33 -30.50
N THR A 271 4.96 32.00 -30.61
CA THR A 271 4.46 31.04 -29.61
C THR A 271 5.33 31.07 -28.35
N PRO A 272 4.78 31.37 -27.15
CA PRO A 272 5.52 31.26 -25.90
C PRO A 272 5.70 29.79 -25.53
N CYS A 273 6.86 29.44 -24.95
CA CYS A 273 7.06 28.10 -24.40
C CYS A 273 6.26 27.91 -23.12
N LEU A 274 6.00 26.64 -22.76
CA LEU A 274 5.48 26.29 -21.44
C LEU A 274 6.47 26.77 -20.35
N ALA A 275 5.98 27.04 -19.14
CA ALA A 275 6.79 27.55 -18.01
C ALA A 275 8.00 26.67 -17.63
N SER A 276 8.08 25.48 -18.21
CA SER A 276 9.06 24.42 -17.97
C SER A 276 10.02 24.19 -19.16
N GLU A 277 10.08 25.13 -20.10
CA GLU A 277 10.88 25.01 -21.33
C GLU A 277 11.54 26.34 -21.70
N LYS A 278 12.70 26.29 -22.37
CA LYS A 278 13.36 27.49 -22.93
C LYS A 278 13.48 27.40 -24.45
N LYS A 279 13.36 28.56 -25.12
CA LYS A 279 13.65 28.67 -26.56
C LYS A 279 15.15 28.56 -26.80
N VAL A 280 15.56 27.55 -27.54
CA VAL A 280 16.92 27.46 -28.10
C VAL A 280 16.87 28.06 -29.51
N LEU A 281 17.78 29.00 -29.80
CA LEU A 281 17.86 29.74 -31.07
C LEU A 281 16.58 30.53 -31.44
N GLY A 282 15.69 30.80 -30.49
CA GLY A 282 14.46 31.58 -30.70
C GLY A 282 13.33 30.83 -31.42
N ILE A 283 13.48 29.53 -31.69
CA ILE A 283 12.58 28.78 -32.59
C ILE A 283 12.01 27.51 -31.95
N TYR A 284 12.74 26.84 -31.04
CA TYR A 284 12.32 25.55 -30.46
C TYR A 284 12.25 25.58 -28.94
N CYS A 285 11.11 25.21 -28.37
CA CYS A 285 10.96 24.93 -26.94
C CYS A 285 11.55 23.55 -26.65
N VAL A 286 12.58 23.52 -25.82
CA VAL A 286 13.22 22.28 -25.40
C VAL A 286 12.99 22.14 -23.90
N ALA A 287 12.64 20.92 -23.47
CA ALA A 287 12.57 20.55 -22.06
C ALA A 287 13.87 20.99 -21.39
N ASP A 288 13.76 21.86 -20.38
CA ASP A 288 14.94 22.35 -19.70
C ASP A 288 15.65 21.13 -19.08
N PRO A 289 16.92 20.84 -19.42
CA PRO A 289 17.71 19.81 -18.75
C PRO A 289 17.71 19.97 -17.23
N ASN A 290 17.44 21.19 -16.74
CA ASN A 290 17.22 21.47 -15.34
C ASN A 290 16.04 20.70 -14.74
N ILE A 291 14.95 20.35 -15.46
CA ILE A 291 13.73 19.70 -14.94
C ILE A 291 13.82 18.17 -14.76
N ILE A 292 14.54 17.47 -15.65
CA ILE A 292 14.84 16.03 -15.46
C ILE A 292 15.86 15.88 -14.34
N ASN A 293 16.88 16.75 -14.33
CA ASN A 293 17.71 16.93 -13.15
C ASN A 293 16.87 17.38 -11.96
N GLN A 294 15.74 18.09 -12.14
CA GLN A 294 14.84 18.50 -11.06
C GLN A 294 14.05 17.32 -10.47
N ARG A 295 13.68 16.28 -11.25
CA ARG A 295 13.00 15.07 -10.74
C ARG A 295 13.94 14.06 -10.08
N ILE A 296 15.12 13.84 -10.66
CA ILE A 296 16.20 13.12 -9.95
C ILE A 296 16.66 13.94 -8.74
N SER A 297 16.69 15.26 -8.85
CA SER A 297 16.89 16.13 -7.69
C SER A 297 15.72 16.07 -6.71
N SER A 298 14.48 15.82 -7.14
CA SER A 298 13.31 15.81 -6.24
C SER A 298 13.25 14.56 -5.40
N ILE A 299 13.64 13.40 -5.95
CA ILE A 299 13.86 12.16 -5.16
C ILE A 299 15.08 12.35 -4.26
N ASN A 300 16.19 12.91 -4.77
CA ASN A 300 17.34 13.30 -3.95
C ASN A 300 16.98 14.38 -2.90
N GLN A 301 15.89 15.12 -3.07
CA GLN A 301 15.34 16.08 -2.09
C GLN A 301 14.37 15.43 -1.11
N SER A 302 13.92 14.20 -1.36
CA SER A 302 13.08 13.43 -0.46
C SER A 302 13.89 12.53 0.48
N ILE A 303 15.19 12.35 0.26
CA ILE A 303 16.08 11.62 1.18
C ILE A 303 17.10 12.59 1.75
N SER A 304 17.32 12.55 3.07
CA SER A 304 18.42 13.27 3.69
C SER A 304 19.13 12.46 4.76
N ARG A 305 20.44 12.68 4.82
CA ARG A 305 21.32 12.17 5.86
C ARG A 305 21.82 13.28 6.81
N GLY A 306 21.24 14.48 6.71
CA GLY A 306 21.70 15.70 7.36
C GLY A 306 22.19 16.79 6.39
N ASP A 307 22.12 16.54 5.09
CA ASP A 307 22.54 17.45 4.03
C ASP A 307 21.43 18.45 3.60
N ARG A 308 20.20 18.29 4.10
CA ARG A 308 19.08 19.23 3.86
C ARG A 308 18.00 19.03 4.90
N THR A 309 17.11 20.00 5.05
CA THR A 309 15.88 19.79 5.83
C THR A 309 14.78 19.21 4.93
N LEU A 310 14.03 18.25 5.46
CA LEU A 310 12.77 17.77 4.90
C LEU A 310 11.57 18.54 5.49
N PHE A 311 11.81 19.44 6.44
CA PHE A 311 10.81 20.28 7.10
C PHE A 311 11.13 21.79 6.91
N PRO A 312 11.12 22.31 5.66
CA PRO A 312 11.48 23.69 5.38
C PRO A 312 10.56 24.73 6.03
N GLY A 313 9.34 24.33 6.43
CA GLY A 313 8.41 25.19 7.17
C GLY A 313 8.76 25.39 8.66
N ILE A 314 9.78 24.69 9.17
CA ILE A 314 10.29 24.85 10.54
C ILE A 314 11.55 25.69 10.46
N GLU A 315 11.49 26.92 10.97
CA GLU A 315 12.62 27.83 11.01
C GLU A 315 13.61 27.44 12.11
N ASN A 316 14.87 27.22 11.73
CA ASN A 316 15.96 26.98 12.68
C ASN A 316 17.30 27.35 12.04
N SER A 317 17.81 28.54 12.32
CA SER A 317 19.03 29.04 11.64
C SER A 317 20.29 28.23 11.98
N ASP A 318 20.37 27.67 13.20
CA ASP A 318 21.50 26.84 13.61
C ASP A 318 21.43 25.44 12.98
N ARG A 319 20.23 24.91 12.68
CA ARG A 319 20.10 23.71 11.84
C ARG A 319 20.75 23.96 10.48
N ASP A 320 20.43 25.08 9.83
CA ASP A 320 20.89 25.35 8.47
C ASP A 320 22.42 25.54 8.42
N LYS A 321 23.00 26.22 9.41
CA LYS A 321 24.46 26.28 9.58
C LYS A 321 25.07 24.90 9.83
N GLY A 322 24.43 24.07 10.66
CA GLY A 322 24.85 22.70 10.93
C GLY A 322 24.85 21.84 9.66
N ILE A 323 23.81 21.93 8.85
CA ILE A 323 23.70 21.27 7.53
C ILE A 323 24.86 21.70 6.62
N ASP A 324 25.16 23.00 6.56
CA ASP A 324 26.24 23.52 5.73
C ASP A 324 27.64 23.07 6.20
N SER A 325 27.87 23.00 7.52
CA SER A 325 29.11 22.42 8.07
C SER A 325 29.20 20.91 7.82
N LEU A 326 28.08 20.18 7.91
CA LEU A 326 28.03 18.74 7.64
C LEU A 326 28.39 18.43 6.18
N LYS A 327 27.86 19.19 5.22
CA LYS A 327 28.20 19.07 3.78
C LYS A 327 29.69 19.27 3.50
N LYS A 328 30.35 20.11 4.30
CA LYS A 328 31.80 20.37 4.21
C LYS A 328 32.63 19.34 4.98
N ALA A 329 32.02 18.29 5.51
CA ALA A 329 32.62 17.30 6.40
C ALA A 329 33.26 17.92 7.67
N ASN A 330 32.85 19.14 8.07
CA ASN A 330 33.31 19.78 9.29
C ASN A 330 32.44 19.31 10.48
N TYR A 331 32.62 18.06 10.89
CA TYR A 331 31.74 17.43 11.87
C TYR A 331 31.77 18.09 13.25
N THR A 332 32.91 18.64 13.68
CA THR A 332 33.00 19.34 14.97
C THR A 332 32.16 20.62 14.99
N GLU A 333 32.21 21.40 13.91
CA GLU A 333 31.38 22.60 13.79
C GLU A 333 29.90 22.25 13.60
N ALA A 334 29.60 21.24 12.78
CA ALA A 334 28.24 20.74 12.61
C ALA A 334 27.61 20.29 13.94
N LEU A 335 28.37 19.58 14.79
CA LEU A 335 27.93 19.18 16.13
C LEU A 335 27.57 20.38 17.01
N ASN A 336 28.40 21.43 17.02
CA ASN A 336 28.12 22.64 17.79
C ASN A 336 26.82 23.31 17.32
N TYR A 337 26.65 23.47 16.00
CA TYR A 337 25.45 24.08 15.45
C TYR A 337 24.19 23.24 15.67
N PHE A 338 24.24 21.92 15.46
CA PHE A 338 23.09 21.07 15.74
C PHE A 338 22.74 21.02 17.23
N GLN A 339 23.73 21.12 18.13
CA GLN A 339 23.47 21.21 19.57
C GLN A 339 22.70 22.49 19.92
N GLU A 340 23.07 23.64 19.34
CA GLU A 340 22.30 24.88 19.51
C GLU A 340 20.93 24.78 18.82
N ALA A 341 20.84 24.14 17.65
CA ALA A 341 19.57 23.90 16.95
C ALA A 341 18.58 23.08 17.80
N VAL A 342 19.06 22.05 18.50
CA VAL A 342 18.27 21.26 19.45
C VAL A 342 17.83 22.10 20.65
N LYS A 343 18.65 23.03 21.16
CA LYS A 343 18.24 23.94 22.24
C LYS A 343 17.15 24.91 21.78
N ASN A 344 17.31 25.47 20.59
CA ASN A 344 16.36 26.44 20.00
C ASN A 344 14.99 25.82 19.74
N ASN A 345 14.95 24.56 19.30
CA ASN A 345 13.70 23.82 19.10
C ASN A 345 13.85 22.35 19.50
N ARG A 346 13.77 22.10 20.81
CA ARG A 346 13.90 20.72 21.35
C ARG A 346 12.83 19.74 20.87
N ASN A 347 11.73 20.24 20.31
CA ASN A 347 10.62 19.41 19.81
C ASN A 347 10.79 19.01 18.34
N ASP A 348 11.84 19.51 17.67
CA ASP A 348 12.20 19.14 16.30
C ASP A 348 13.07 17.86 16.33
N PRO A 349 12.56 16.73 15.84
CA PRO A 349 13.33 15.48 15.83
C PRO A 349 14.41 15.45 14.74
N GLU A 350 14.27 16.22 13.66
CA GLU A 350 15.22 16.22 12.54
C GLU A 350 16.61 16.69 13.01
N VAL A 351 16.65 17.78 13.78
CA VAL A 351 17.91 18.34 14.31
C VAL A 351 18.62 17.39 15.27
N LEU A 352 17.86 16.61 16.05
CA LEU A 352 18.46 15.60 16.94
C LEU A 352 19.01 14.41 16.15
N ILE A 353 18.33 14.00 15.08
CA ILE A 353 18.84 12.98 14.16
C ILE A 353 20.13 13.47 13.50
N TYR A 354 20.16 14.70 13.01
CA TYR A 354 21.33 15.26 12.33
C TYR A 354 22.52 15.47 13.27
N TYR A 355 22.27 15.89 14.52
CA TYR A 355 23.30 15.88 15.57
C TYR A 355 23.91 14.48 15.73
N ASN A 356 23.07 13.44 15.83
CA ASN A 356 23.54 12.07 16.02
C ASN A 356 24.22 11.49 14.77
N ASN A 357 23.79 11.88 13.57
CA ASN A 357 24.47 11.52 12.31
C ASN A 357 25.85 12.18 12.24
N ALA A 358 25.97 13.47 12.59
CA ALA A 358 27.26 14.15 12.65
C ALA A 358 28.22 13.48 13.65
N LEU A 359 27.69 13.03 14.79
CA LEU A 359 28.45 12.27 15.78
C LEU A 359 28.93 10.92 15.21
N ALA A 360 28.04 10.20 14.52
CA ALA A 360 28.37 8.94 13.87
C ALA A 360 29.43 9.09 12.77
N TYR A 361 29.35 10.14 11.94
CA TYR A 361 30.37 10.42 10.93
C TYR A 361 31.72 10.80 11.53
N LYS A 362 31.73 11.60 12.60
CA LYS A 362 32.97 11.96 13.30
C LYS A 362 33.68 10.73 13.87
N ASN A 363 32.91 9.75 14.33
CA ASN A 363 33.43 8.50 14.86
C ASN A 363 33.82 7.49 13.77
N GLY A 364 33.15 7.55 12.61
CA GLY A 364 33.39 6.67 11.46
C GLY A 364 32.66 5.32 11.55
N ASN A 365 32.53 4.66 10.40
CA ASN A 365 31.91 3.33 10.21
C ASN A 365 30.51 3.17 10.88
N PRO A 366 29.52 4.01 10.52
CA PRO A 366 28.20 3.98 11.14
C PRO A 366 27.43 2.67 10.88
N LEU A 367 26.45 2.41 11.74
CA LEU A 367 25.38 1.44 11.54
C LEU A 367 24.17 2.19 10.96
N THR A 368 24.00 2.15 9.64
CA THR A 368 23.00 2.98 8.97
C THR A 368 21.64 2.28 8.92
N LEU A 369 20.60 2.96 9.41
CA LEU A 369 19.19 2.60 9.23
C LEU A 369 18.49 3.70 8.44
N ALA A 370 17.42 3.36 7.72
CA ALA A 370 16.54 4.35 7.12
C ALA A 370 15.22 4.44 7.88
N VAL A 371 14.67 5.64 8.01
CA VAL A 371 13.29 5.86 8.44
C VAL A 371 12.51 6.48 7.29
N VAL A 372 11.38 5.86 6.91
CA VAL A 372 10.52 6.37 5.84
C VAL A 372 9.22 6.89 6.44
N ALA A 373 9.02 8.20 6.36
CA ALA A 373 7.88 8.90 6.95
C ALA A 373 7.38 10.05 6.06
N PRO A 374 6.05 10.28 5.97
CA PRO A 374 5.45 11.26 5.06
C PRO A 374 5.61 12.72 5.53
N ALA A 375 6.82 13.26 5.41
CA ALA A 375 7.22 14.55 5.99
C ALA A 375 6.41 15.74 5.44
N LYS A 376 6.11 15.76 4.13
CA LYS A 376 5.38 16.87 3.49
C LYS A 376 3.88 16.77 3.67
N LYS A 377 3.24 15.67 3.25
CA LYS A 377 1.78 15.50 3.32
C LYS A 377 1.20 15.26 4.72
N ARG A 378 1.98 14.67 5.64
CA ARG A 378 1.52 14.35 7.01
C ARG A 378 2.59 14.74 8.05
N THR A 379 3.03 15.99 8.01
CA THR A 379 4.13 16.55 8.83
C THR A 379 4.06 16.16 10.30
N ASN A 380 2.89 16.31 10.96
CA ASN A 380 2.75 15.97 12.37
C ASN A 380 3.01 14.48 12.65
N SER A 381 2.42 13.59 11.84
CA SER A 381 2.66 12.14 11.96
C SER A 381 4.13 11.78 11.71
N ALA A 382 4.76 12.41 10.72
CA ALA A 382 6.17 12.22 10.44
C ALA A 382 7.05 12.66 11.61
N GLN A 383 6.81 13.84 12.20
CA GLN A 383 7.53 14.28 13.39
C GLN A 383 7.33 13.34 14.58
N GLU A 384 6.13 12.83 14.82
CA GLU A 384 5.89 11.86 15.89
C GLU A 384 6.70 10.57 15.71
N ILE A 385 6.76 10.02 14.49
CA ILE A 385 7.57 8.85 14.15
C ILE A 385 9.05 9.17 14.39
N LEU A 386 9.53 10.29 13.85
CA LEU A 386 10.93 10.70 13.94
C LEU A 386 11.37 10.98 15.39
N ARG A 387 10.50 11.48 16.27
CA ARG A 387 10.81 11.61 17.71
C ARG A 387 11.16 10.27 18.34
N GLY A 388 10.45 9.21 17.97
CA GLY A 388 10.71 7.86 18.47
C GLY A 388 12.09 7.37 18.02
N VAL A 389 12.36 7.50 16.72
CA VAL A 389 13.63 7.11 16.10
C VAL A 389 14.80 7.91 16.65
N ALA A 390 14.67 9.23 16.73
CA ALA A 390 15.68 10.14 17.24
C ALA A 390 16.02 9.86 18.72
N GLN A 391 15.02 9.52 19.53
CA GLN A 391 15.23 9.19 20.94
C GLN A 391 16.01 7.89 21.10
N ALA A 392 15.67 6.83 20.35
CA ALA A 392 16.38 5.56 20.38
C ALA A 392 17.82 5.69 19.85
N GLN A 393 17.99 6.37 18.71
CA GLN A 393 19.30 6.69 18.14
C GLN A 393 20.17 7.43 19.16
N ASN A 394 19.64 8.49 19.76
CA ASN A 394 20.37 9.29 20.74
C ASN A 394 20.77 8.46 21.96
N GLN A 395 19.88 7.64 22.50
CA GLN A 395 20.21 6.78 23.64
C GLN A 395 21.34 5.80 23.30
N PHE A 396 21.28 5.16 22.14
CA PHE A 396 22.30 4.21 21.70
C PHE A 396 23.65 4.89 21.44
N ASN A 397 23.65 6.02 20.74
CA ASN A 397 24.88 6.73 20.37
C ASN A 397 25.59 7.34 21.59
N GLN A 398 24.83 7.86 22.56
CA GLN A 398 25.40 8.40 23.81
C GLN A 398 25.98 7.30 24.73
N GLN A 399 25.58 6.04 24.52
CA GLN A 399 26.14 4.87 25.21
C GLN A 399 27.30 4.22 24.44
N ASN A 400 27.97 4.99 23.56
CA ASN A 400 29.11 4.55 22.75
C ASN A 400 28.77 3.45 21.70
N GLY A 401 27.50 3.27 21.39
CA GLY A 401 27.02 2.36 20.35
C GLY A 401 27.44 0.89 20.53
N LEU A 402 27.66 0.19 19.41
CA LEU A 402 28.15 -1.20 19.41
C LEU A 402 29.61 -1.21 19.00
N GLN A 403 30.51 -1.52 19.94
CA GLN A 403 31.95 -1.53 19.70
C GLN A 403 32.46 -0.19 19.14
N GLY A 404 31.91 0.91 19.65
CA GLY A 404 32.20 2.26 19.15
C GLY A 404 31.44 2.64 17.88
N ARG A 405 30.78 1.71 17.16
CA ARG A 405 29.98 2.05 15.97
C ARG A 405 28.65 2.65 16.38
N LEU A 406 28.40 3.88 15.92
CA LEU A 406 27.18 4.64 16.22
C LEU A 406 26.14 4.44 15.11
N VAL A 407 24.86 4.62 15.45
CA VAL A 407 23.76 4.55 14.47
C VAL A 407 23.62 5.88 13.72
N GLU A 408 23.56 5.77 12.40
CA GLU A 408 23.13 6.83 11.50
C GLU A 408 21.68 6.57 11.06
N ILE A 409 20.87 7.61 11.02
CA ILE A 409 19.50 7.54 10.49
C ILE A 409 19.40 8.35 9.21
N VAL A 410 19.05 7.67 8.11
CA VAL A 410 18.66 8.29 6.84
C VAL A 410 17.16 8.57 6.90
N ILE A 411 16.73 9.81 6.70
CA ILE A 411 15.31 10.17 6.67
C ILE A 411 14.86 10.19 5.21
N ALA A 412 13.76 9.50 4.89
CA ALA A 412 13.13 9.51 3.58
C ALA A 412 11.66 9.90 3.64
N ASP A 413 11.24 10.80 2.76
CA ASP A 413 9.89 11.31 2.59
C ASP A 413 9.21 10.65 1.39
N ASP A 414 8.28 9.73 1.68
CA ASP A 414 7.45 9.09 0.67
C ASP A 414 6.16 9.85 0.35
N ASP A 415 5.93 11.00 1.01
CA ASP A 415 4.75 11.83 0.87
C ASP A 415 3.40 11.09 1.06
N ASN A 416 3.41 9.90 1.66
CA ASN A 416 2.29 8.96 1.68
C ASN A 416 1.70 8.72 0.26
N ASN A 417 2.58 8.65 -0.74
CA ASN A 417 2.29 8.40 -2.14
C ASN A 417 2.96 7.08 -2.59
N GLU A 418 2.24 6.24 -3.31
CA GLU A 418 2.70 4.90 -3.68
C GLU A 418 3.86 4.93 -4.69
N ASP A 419 3.83 5.82 -5.68
CA ASP A 419 4.92 5.96 -6.66
C ASP A 419 6.19 6.50 -5.98
N THR A 420 6.06 7.49 -5.11
CA THR A 420 7.19 8.01 -4.33
C THR A 420 7.73 6.93 -3.38
N ALA A 421 6.87 6.20 -2.67
CA ALA A 421 7.27 5.11 -1.77
C ALA A 421 8.04 4.02 -2.52
N LYS A 422 7.59 3.67 -3.73
CA LYS A 422 8.28 2.72 -4.61
C LYS A 422 9.68 3.21 -4.97
N GLN A 423 9.82 4.48 -5.37
CA GLN A 423 11.10 5.09 -5.73
C GLN A 423 12.05 5.14 -4.52
N ILE A 424 11.54 5.58 -3.36
CA ILE A 424 12.30 5.57 -2.11
C ILE A 424 12.79 4.14 -1.81
N ALA A 425 11.93 3.14 -1.90
CA ALA A 425 12.34 1.75 -1.66
C ALA A 425 13.44 1.29 -2.64
N GLU A 426 13.33 1.64 -3.93
CA GLU A 426 14.34 1.34 -4.95
C GLU A 426 15.70 2.00 -4.66
N GLU A 427 15.71 3.25 -4.17
CA GLU A 427 16.94 3.95 -3.76
C GLU A 427 17.56 3.33 -2.49
N LEU A 428 16.73 3.05 -1.47
CA LEU A 428 17.21 2.49 -0.20
C LEU A 428 17.80 1.08 -0.37
N VAL A 429 17.26 0.25 -1.27
CA VAL A 429 17.83 -1.08 -1.52
C VAL A 429 19.15 -1.03 -2.29
N GLN A 430 19.35 -0.03 -3.16
CA GLN A 430 20.60 0.19 -3.89
C GLN A 430 21.74 0.58 -2.95
N ASP A 431 21.44 1.37 -1.92
CA ASP A 431 22.41 1.80 -0.92
C ASP A 431 22.77 0.67 0.06
N GLN A 432 23.89 0.00 -0.20
CA GLN A 432 24.36 -1.14 0.61
C GLN A 432 24.72 -0.78 2.06
N SER A 433 24.88 0.50 2.41
CA SER A 433 25.12 0.91 3.79
C SER A 433 23.91 0.69 4.69
N ILE A 434 22.70 0.71 4.12
CA ILE A 434 21.44 0.63 4.86
C ILE A 434 21.19 -0.81 5.31
N LEU A 435 21.12 -1.01 6.63
CA LEU A 435 20.98 -2.31 7.28
C LEU A 435 19.52 -2.73 7.49
N GLY A 436 18.60 -1.77 7.49
CA GLY A 436 17.18 -1.98 7.73
C GLY A 436 16.37 -0.69 7.58
N VAL A 437 15.05 -0.85 7.46
CA VAL A 437 14.08 0.24 7.25
C VAL A 437 13.08 0.30 8.41
N ILE A 438 12.90 1.48 9.00
CA ILE A 438 11.84 1.79 9.95
C ILE A 438 10.72 2.48 9.16
N GLY A 439 9.56 1.86 9.02
CA GLY A 439 8.46 2.42 8.24
C GLY A 439 7.66 1.37 7.47
N HIS A 440 6.91 1.75 6.43
CA HIS A 440 6.55 3.12 6.09
C HIS A 440 5.43 3.63 7.03
N GLY A 441 5.07 4.91 6.90
CA GLY A 441 4.11 5.60 7.78
C GLY A 441 2.64 5.19 7.62
N SER A 442 2.27 4.43 6.58
CA SER A 442 0.92 3.85 6.43
C SER A 442 0.96 2.47 5.77
N SER A 443 -0.08 1.68 6.01
CA SER A 443 -0.20 0.34 5.45
C SER A 443 -0.15 0.36 3.92
N LYS A 444 -0.83 1.32 3.27
CA LYS A 444 -0.90 1.44 1.81
C LYS A 444 0.47 1.59 1.16
N VAL A 445 1.28 2.56 1.61
CA VAL A 445 2.62 2.77 1.02
C VAL A 445 3.60 1.68 1.43
N THR A 446 3.44 1.10 2.63
CA THR A 446 4.21 -0.08 3.03
C THR A 446 3.94 -1.25 2.08
N ASN A 447 2.68 -1.51 1.74
CA ASN A 447 2.30 -2.58 0.82
C ASN A 447 2.96 -2.41 -0.56
N THR A 448 3.03 -1.17 -1.06
CA THR A 448 3.70 -0.87 -2.34
C THR A 448 5.22 -1.08 -2.28
N ALA A 449 5.87 -0.69 -1.18
CA ALA A 449 7.32 -0.79 -1.02
C ALA A 449 7.79 -2.21 -0.65
N LEU A 450 6.95 -2.98 0.04
CA LEU A 450 7.33 -4.26 0.66
C LEU A 450 7.88 -5.31 -0.33
N PRO A 451 7.35 -5.47 -1.56
CA PRO A 451 7.93 -6.39 -2.55
C PRO A 451 9.38 -6.05 -2.92
N ILE A 452 9.76 -4.77 -2.91
CA ILE A 452 11.12 -4.31 -3.23
C ILE A 452 12.09 -4.69 -2.11
N TYR A 453 11.72 -4.41 -0.86
CA TYR A 453 12.52 -4.82 0.31
C TYR A 453 12.64 -6.34 0.42
N THR A 454 11.55 -7.07 0.12
CA THR A 454 11.52 -8.53 0.12
C THR A 454 12.51 -9.09 -0.90
N LYS A 455 12.51 -8.59 -2.13
CA LYS A 455 13.44 -9.00 -3.18
C LYS A 455 14.90 -8.72 -2.81
N ALA A 456 15.15 -7.66 -2.05
CA ALA A 456 16.49 -7.24 -1.61
C ALA A 456 16.94 -7.89 -0.29
N ASN A 457 16.11 -8.71 0.36
CA ASN A 457 16.32 -9.22 1.72
C ASN A 457 16.66 -8.10 2.72
N LEU A 458 16.03 -6.93 2.57
CA LEU A 458 16.20 -5.80 3.47
C LEU A 458 15.08 -5.83 4.51
N ALA A 459 15.43 -5.98 5.78
CA ALA A 459 14.46 -6.01 6.87
C ALA A 459 13.74 -4.67 7.03
N ILE A 460 12.43 -4.73 7.24
CA ILE A 460 11.58 -3.58 7.53
C ILE A 460 10.81 -3.82 8.84
N VAL A 461 10.92 -2.90 9.79
CA VAL A 461 10.19 -2.92 11.06
C VAL A 461 9.26 -1.71 11.08
N SER A 462 7.95 -1.94 11.00
CA SER A 462 6.97 -0.86 11.01
C SER A 462 6.44 -0.57 12.42
N GLY A 463 6.51 0.70 12.83
CA GLY A 463 5.86 1.19 14.04
C GLY A 463 4.41 1.66 13.82
N THR A 464 3.91 1.68 12.58
CA THR A 464 2.62 2.35 12.30
C THR A 464 1.73 1.67 11.26
N SER A 465 2.22 0.64 10.56
CA SER A 465 1.44 -0.08 9.54
C SER A 465 0.91 -1.41 10.09
N SER A 466 -0.40 -1.46 10.34
CA SER A 466 -1.06 -2.54 11.10
C SER A 466 -1.85 -3.54 10.24
N SER A 467 -2.02 -3.28 8.94
CA SER A 467 -2.84 -4.14 8.07
C SER A 467 -2.34 -5.58 8.02
N ILE A 468 -3.26 -6.53 8.09
CA ILE A 468 -2.94 -7.96 8.03
C ILE A 468 -2.47 -8.41 6.64
N GLU A 469 -2.72 -7.62 5.60
CA GLU A 469 -2.25 -7.88 4.22
C GLU A 469 -0.75 -7.69 4.07
N LEU A 470 -0.10 -7.03 5.03
CA LEU A 470 1.35 -6.85 5.07
C LEU A 470 2.04 -8.12 5.53
N GLN A 471 2.27 -9.04 4.59
CA GLN A 471 2.92 -10.33 4.83
C GLN A 471 4.21 -10.46 4.02
N SER A 472 5.33 -10.67 4.71
CA SER A 472 6.61 -10.94 4.07
C SER A 472 7.61 -11.56 5.04
N SER A 473 8.59 -12.30 4.52
CA SER A 473 9.71 -12.82 5.30
C SER A 473 10.60 -11.74 5.90
N VAL A 474 10.54 -10.51 5.37
CA VAL A 474 11.35 -9.36 5.82
C VAL A 474 10.57 -8.32 6.61
N PHE A 475 9.26 -8.51 6.78
CA PHE A 475 8.39 -7.56 7.48
C PHE A 475 8.19 -7.95 8.94
N PHE A 476 8.37 -6.96 9.81
CA PHE A 476 8.12 -7.03 11.25
C PHE A 476 7.33 -5.79 11.65
N ARG A 477 6.58 -5.86 12.75
CA ARG A 477 5.86 -4.68 13.27
C ARG A 477 5.90 -4.57 14.78
N THR A 478 6.14 -3.36 15.27
CA THR A 478 6.04 -2.99 16.70
C THR A 478 4.72 -2.32 17.05
N VAL A 479 3.91 -1.98 16.04
CA VAL A 479 2.47 -1.73 16.20
C VAL A 479 1.71 -3.06 16.27
N LEU A 480 0.60 -3.09 17.01
CA LEU A 480 -0.32 -4.21 17.00
C LEU A 480 -0.94 -4.37 15.60
N SER A 481 -1.17 -5.61 15.17
CA SER A 481 -1.90 -5.88 13.94
C SER A 481 -3.38 -5.52 14.07
N ASP A 482 -4.01 -5.23 12.94
CA ASP A 482 -5.45 -4.99 12.86
C ASP A 482 -6.26 -6.21 13.28
N LYS A 483 -5.68 -7.41 13.16
CA LYS A 483 -6.26 -8.63 13.74
C LYS A 483 -6.39 -8.53 15.24
N ALA A 484 -5.30 -8.24 15.94
CA ALA A 484 -5.30 -8.15 17.40
C ALA A 484 -6.28 -7.06 17.90
N THR A 485 -6.32 -5.90 17.24
CA THR A 485 -7.21 -4.80 17.62
C THR A 485 -8.68 -5.06 17.25
N GLY A 486 -8.94 -5.58 16.05
CA GLY A 486 -10.26 -5.97 15.57
C GLY A 486 -10.89 -7.07 16.41
N GLU A 487 -10.13 -8.13 16.73
CA GLU A 487 -10.56 -9.20 17.64
C GLU A 487 -10.94 -8.65 19.01
N LYS A 488 -10.14 -7.71 19.57
CA LYS A 488 -10.40 -7.10 20.87
C LYS A 488 -11.70 -6.29 20.88
N LEU A 489 -11.95 -5.52 19.83
CA LEU A 489 -13.19 -4.76 19.65
C LEU A 489 -14.40 -5.69 19.50
N ALA A 490 -14.27 -6.75 18.72
CA ALA A 490 -15.33 -7.73 18.51
C ALA A 490 -15.67 -8.45 19.81
N GLN A 491 -14.67 -8.89 20.58
CA GLN A 491 -14.87 -9.48 21.91
C GLN A 491 -15.61 -8.54 22.85
N TYR A 492 -15.22 -7.26 22.90
CA TYR A 492 -15.94 -6.27 23.69
C TYR A 492 -17.42 -6.15 23.28
N ALA A 493 -17.68 -6.09 21.97
CA ALA A 493 -19.03 -6.01 21.44
C ALA A 493 -19.87 -7.28 21.75
N LEU A 494 -19.25 -8.46 21.69
CA LEU A 494 -19.88 -9.75 22.03
C LEU A 494 -20.24 -9.82 23.52
N THR A 495 -19.33 -9.44 24.41
CA THR A 495 -19.57 -9.40 25.86
C THR A 495 -20.72 -8.47 26.23
N ASN A 496 -20.86 -7.33 25.53
CA ASN A 496 -21.94 -6.37 25.75
C ASN A 496 -23.26 -6.76 25.07
N ASN A 497 -23.31 -7.84 24.29
CA ASN A 497 -24.50 -8.34 23.59
C ASN A 497 -25.23 -7.28 22.74
N PHE A 498 -24.49 -6.43 22.03
CA PHE A 498 -25.11 -5.42 21.17
C PHE A 498 -26.01 -6.04 20.10
N LYS A 499 -27.19 -5.45 19.87
CA LYS A 499 -28.18 -5.94 18.90
C LYS A 499 -27.89 -5.55 17.46
N LYS A 500 -27.29 -4.37 17.25
CA LYS A 500 -26.85 -3.89 15.94
C LYS A 500 -25.71 -2.89 16.09
N ILE A 501 -24.72 -3.01 15.22
CA ILE A 501 -23.54 -2.14 15.16
C ILE A 501 -23.46 -1.57 13.75
N VAL A 502 -23.37 -0.25 13.62
CA VAL A 502 -23.17 0.41 12.32
C VAL A 502 -21.69 0.76 12.15
N ILE A 503 -21.11 0.38 11.01
CA ILE A 503 -19.70 0.61 10.73
C ILE A 503 -19.52 1.84 9.82
N PHE A 504 -18.61 2.72 10.17
CA PHE A 504 -18.09 3.79 9.33
C PHE A 504 -16.62 3.51 9.02
N CYS A 505 -16.28 3.43 7.74
CA CYS A 505 -14.93 3.11 7.29
C CYS A 505 -14.61 3.78 5.96
N ASN A 506 -13.36 3.73 5.52
CA ASN A 506 -12.95 4.03 4.16
C ASN A 506 -12.71 2.68 3.44
N PRO A 507 -13.62 2.23 2.57
CA PRO A 507 -13.60 0.88 2.02
C PRO A 507 -12.41 0.61 1.08
N VAL A 508 -11.76 1.66 0.57
CA VAL A 508 -10.61 1.54 -0.35
C VAL A 508 -9.26 1.75 0.35
N ASP A 509 -9.24 2.16 1.62
CA ASP A 509 -8.00 2.27 2.38
C ASP A 509 -7.62 0.94 3.05
N LEU A 510 -6.35 0.58 2.92
CA LEU A 510 -5.82 -0.72 3.37
C LEU A 510 -5.91 -0.94 4.88
N TYR A 511 -5.72 0.11 5.69
CA TYR A 511 -5.87 0.01 7.14
C TYR A 511 -7.35 -0.04 7.54
N SER A 512 -8.15 0.89 7.02
CA SER A 512 -9.56 1.00 7.39
C SER A 512 -10.36 -0.26 7.04
N ARG A 513 -10.12 -0.83 5.84
CA ARG A 513 -10.72 -2.10 5.43
C ARG A 513 -10.26 -3.27 6.29
N SER A 514 -8.96 -3.37 6.57
CA SER A 514 -8.36 -4.46 7.35
C SER A 514 -8.94 -4.56 8.77
N ILE A 515 -8.93 -3.47 9.56
CA ILE A 515 -9.51 -3.51 10.92
C ILE A 515 -11.03 -3.75 10.91
N LYS A 516 -11.73 -3.21 9.90
CA LYS A 516 -13.17 -3.41 9.73
C LYS A 516 -13.51 -4.88 9.47
N GLU A 517 -12.77 -5.56 8.60
CA GLU A 517 -12.96 -6.99 8.36
C GLU A 517 -12.60 -7.84 9.57
N GLU A 518 -11.47 -7.58 10.24
CA GLU A 518 -11.07 -8.35 11.42
C GLU A 518 -12.08 -8.23 12.56
N PHE A 519 -12.61 -7.03 12.79
CA PHE A 519 -13.73 -6.80 13.70
C PHE A 519 -14.98 -7.60 13.29
N ARG A 520 -15.40 -7.50 12.03
CA ARG A 520 -16.62 -8.15 11.53
C ARG A 520 -16.50 -9.68 11.56
N LEU A 521 -15.43 -10.24 10.99
CA LEU A 521 -15.18 -11.68 10.91
C LEU A 521 -15.16 -12.31 12.31
N THR A 522 -14.49 -11.66 13.27
CA THR A 522 -14.45 -12.14 14.66
C THR A 522 -15.84 -12.08 15.30
N PHE A 523 -16.60 -11.01 15.06
CA PHE A 523 -17.96 -10.89 15.61
C PHE A 523 -18.91 -11.95 15.03
N VAL A 524 -18.96 -12.08 13.70
CA VAL A 524 -19.86 -12.99 12.97
C VAL A 524 -19.52 -14.45 13.24
N LYS A 525 -18.25 -14.81 13.43
CA LYS A 525 -17.88 -16.18 13.85
C LYS A 525 -18.58 -16.62 15.16
N ASN A 526 -18.97 -15.67 16.00
CA ASN A 526 -19.56 -15.92 17.32
C ASN A 526 -21.07 -15.55 17.43
N ARG A 527 -21.68 -14.94 16.40
CA ARG A 527 -23.07 -14.44 16.38
C ARG A 527 -23.68 -14.51 14.97
N ARG A 528 -24.92 -14.02 14.79
CA ARG A 528 -25.57 -13.93 13.46
C ARG A 528 -25.10 -12.68 12.72
N GLU A 529 -25.01 -12.75 11.39
CA GLU A 529 -24.58 -11.66 10.50
C GLU A 529 -25.44 -10.39 10.60
N GLU A 530 -26.71 -10.50 10.97
CA GLU A 530 -27.66 -9.38 11.05
C GLU A 530 -27.24 -8.26 12.03
N VAL A 531 -26.33 -8.55 12.96
CA VAL A 531 -25.87 -7.60 13.99
C VAL A 531 -24.78 -6.65 13.47
N VAL A 532 -23.94 -7.10 12.53
CA VAL A 532 -22.79 -6.34 12.02
C VAL A 532 -22.77 -6.45 10.50
N PRO A 533 -23.11 -5.37 9.76
CA PRO A 533 -23.23 -5.42 8.31
C PRO A 533 -21.87 -5.66 7.62
N SER A 534 -21.92 -6.27 6.44
CA SER A 534 -20.75 -6.42 5.57
C SER A 534 -20.31 -5.10 4.94
N SER A 535 -21.24 -4.17 4.67
CA SER A 535 -20.92 -2.83 4.19
C SER A 535 -20.58 -1.87 5.33
N CYS A 536 -19.85 -0.80 5.02
CA CYS A 536 -19.64 0.33 5.92
C CYS A 536 -20.10 1.63 5.25
N ILE A 537 -20.46 2.62 6.06
CA ILE A 537 -20.70 3.98 5.58
C ILE A 537 -19.35 4.61 5.24
N ASN A 538 -19.21 5.07 4.00
CA ASN A 538 -17.94 5.53 3.45
C ASN A 538 -17.52 6.91 3.97
N LEU A 539 -16.57 6.95 4.90
CA LEU A 539 -16.00 8.19 5.46
C LEU A 539 -15.26 9.05 4.42
N ALA A 540 -14.88 8.48 3.28
CA ALA A 540 -14.23 9.20 2.19
C ALA A 540 -15.22 9.78 1.16
N ASP A 541 -16.52 9.49 1.26
CA ASP A 541 -17.53 10.03 0.36
C ASP A 541 -17.66 11.56 0.58
N PRO A 542 -17.36 12.39 -0.44
CA PRO A 542 -17.50 13.84 -0.33
C PRO A 542 -18.94 14.32 -0.10
N ASN A 543 -19.93 13.47 -0.38
CA ASN A 543 -21.36 13.77 -0.21
C ASN A 543 -21.94 13.23 1.11
N LEU A 544 -21.13 12.59 1.95
CA LEU A 544 -21.58 12.09 3.25
C LEU A 544 -22.15 13.26 4.07
N ASN A 545 -23.39 13.11 4.54
CA ASN A 545 -24.07 14.09 5.38
C ASN A 545 -24.15 13.59 6.83
N PRO A 546 -23.33 14.13 7.76
CA PRO A 546 -23.32 13.69 9.15
C PRO A 546 -24.69 13.77 9.83
N ALA A 547 -25.49 14.80 9.52
CA ALA A 547 -26.81 14.96 10.13
C ALA A 547 -27.80 13.88 9.67
N GLN A 548 -27.74 13.49 8.40
CA GLN A 548 -28.58 12.41 7.88
C GLN A 548 -28.16 11.06 8.48
N GLU A 549 -26.86 10.78 8.57
CA GLU A 549 -26.39 9.53 9.18
C GLU A 549 -26.76 9.46 10.66
N VAL A 550 -26.59 10.54 11.42
CA VAL A 550 -27.02 10.59 12.82
C VAL A 550 -28.53 10.39 12.96
N LYS A 551 -29.34 10.96 12.05
CA LYS A 551 -30.78 10.70 12.03
C LYS A 551 -31.07 9.22 11.81
N ASN A 552 -30.43 8.58 10.82
CA ASN A 552 -30.58 7.15 10.56
C ASN A 552 -30.21 6.29 11.80
N LEU A 553 -29.14 6.65 12.51
CA LEU A 553 -28.70 5.97 13.73
C LEU A 553 -29.74 6.10 14.87
N LEU A 554 -30.37 7.27 15.02
CA LEU A 554 -31.36 7.52 16.07
C LEU A 554 -32.74 6.94 15.75
N ASP A 555 -33.11 6.87 14.47
CA ASP A 555 -34.38 6.33 14.00
C ASP A 555 -34.43 4.79 14.10
N ASP A 556 -33.27 4.10 14.14
CA ASP A 556 -33.19 2.64 14.28
C ASP A 556 -33.07 2.19 15.76
N PRO A 557 -34.13 1.59 16.34
CA PRO A 557 -34.13 1.18 17.74
C PRO A 557 -33.23 -0.02 18.03
N LEU A 558 -32.61 -0.66 17.04
CA LEU A 558 -31.67 -1.78 17.23
C LEU A 558 -30.21 -1.33 17.32
N VAL A 559 -29.83 -0.16 16.78
CA VAL A 559 -28.43 0.33 16.77
C VAL A 559 -27.92 0.72 18.17
N GLU A 560 -27.13 -0.14 18.80
CA GLU A 560 -26.61 0.06 20.17
C GLU A 560 -25.13 0.46 20.19
N ALA A 561 -24.42 0.26 19.08
CA ALA A 561 -23.04 0.71 18.92
C ALA A 561 -22.76 1.20 17.49
N ILE A 562 -21.69 1.98 17.37
CA ILE A 562 -21.06 2.32 16.10
C ILE A 562 -19.58 1.95 16.14
N ALA A 563 -19.06 1.48 15.02
CA ALA A 563 -17.65 1.19 14.81
C ALA A 563 -17.05 2.24 13.85
N LEU A 564 -15.99 2.94 14.26
CA LEU A 564 -15.36 4.02 13.51
C LEU A 564 -13.91 3.69 13.16
N PHE A 565 -13.61 3.60 11.87
CA PHE A 565 -12.27 3.24 11.37
C PHE A 565 -11.73 4.27 10.36
N PRO A 566 -11.47 5.54 10.75
CA PRO A 566 -10.94 6.55 9.83
C PRO A 566 -9.43 6.37 9.55
N ASP A 567 -8.97 6.66 8.32
CA ASP A 567 -7.60 6.43 7.82
C ASP A 567 -6.74 7.70 7.58
N THR A 568 -7.40 8.84 7.40
CA THR A 568 -6.81 10.16 7.10
C THR A 568 -7.33 11.22 8.05
N ASP A 569 -6.60 12.33 8.20
CA ASP A 569 -7.08 13.48 8.99
C ASP A 569 -8.45 13.98 8.51
N LYS A 570 -8.71 13.98 7.19
CA LYS A 570 -10.02 14.29 6.63
C LYS A 570 -11.11 13.32 7.11
N SER A 571 -10.88 12.01 7.02
CA SER A 571 -11.86 11.02 7.51
C SER A 571 -12.04 11.07 9.03
N ILE A 572 -11.00 11.47 9.78
CA ILE A 572 -11.08 11.70 11.23
C ILE A 572 -11.99 12.90 11.50
N GLU A 573 -11.84 14.01 10.78
CA GLU A 573 -12.71 15.19 10.89
C GLU A 573 -14.18 14.83 10.61
N VAL A 574 -14.43 14.05 9.56
CA VAL A 574 -15.78 13.56 9.22
C VAL A 574 -16.35 12.69 10.36
N ALA A 575 -15.58 11.73 10.85
CA ALA A 575 -15.99 10.87 11.97
C ALA A 575 -16.29 11.70 13.24
N MET A 576 -15.44 12.69 13.55
CA MET A 576 -15.66 13.61 14.66
C MET A 576 -16.92 14.46 14.46
N GLY A 577 -17.20 14.89 13.23
CA GLY A 577 -18.43 15.58 12.86
C GLY A 577 -19.68 14.73 13.13
N ILE A 578 -19.69 13.47 12.71
CA ILE A 578 -20.78 12.52 12.97
C ILE A 578 -21.04 12.39 14.47
N ILE A 579 -20.00 12.19 15.28
CA ILE A 579 -20.21 12.05 16.73
C ILE A 579 -20.65 13.35 17.38
N LYS A 580 -20.08 14.49 16.98
CA LYS A 580 -20.50 15.78 17.52
C LYS A 580 -21.99 16.00 17.24
N THR A 581 -22.43 15.76 16.01
CA THR A 581 -23.84 15.85 15.64
C THR A 581 -24.71 14.86 16.43
N TYR A 582 -24.25 13.62 16.65
CA TYR A 582 -24.95 12.66 17.51
C TYR A 582 -25.11 13.18 18.95
N ASN A 583 -24.04 13.67 19.56
CA ASN A 583 -24.07 14.19 20.93
C ASN A 583 -25.01 15.40 21.05
N ASP A 584 -24.94 16.33 20.10
CA ASP A 584 -25.80 17.52 20.06
C ASP A 584 -27.29 17.12 19.90
N SER A 585 -27.59 16.15 19.02
CA SER A 585 -28.94 15.61 18.84
C SER A 585 -29.46 14.94 20.11
N VAL A 586 -28.65 14.12 20.78
CA VAL A 586 -29.02 13.48 22.05
C VAL A 586 -29.27 14.51 23.16
N ASP A 587 -28.41 15.53 23.28
CA ASP A 587 -28.57 16.55 24.32
C ASP A 587 -29.79 17.46 24.06
N ASN A 588 -30.14 17.71 22.80
CA ASN A 588 -31.39 18.39 22.44
C ASN A 588 -32.62 17.55 22.78
N LEU A 589 -32.58 16.24 22.53
CA LEU A 589 -33.64 15.31 22.92
C LEU A 589 -33.83 15.25 24.44
N LYS A 590 -32.75 15.30 25.23
CA LYS A 590 -32.83 15.38 26.70
C LYS A 590 -33.52 16.66 27.19
N LYS A 591 -33.29 17.78 26.50
CA LYS A 591 -33.90 19.09 26.86
C LYS A 591 -35.38 19.15 26.51
N SER A 592 -35.82 18.44 25.47
CA SER A 592 -37.21 18.47 24.99
C SER A 592 -38.14 17.44 25.62
N ASN A 593 -37.61 16.34 26.21
CA ASN A 593 -38.40 15.26 26.79
C ASN A 593 -38.21 15.13 28.32
N ASN A 594 -39.31 15.13 29.09
CA ASN A 594 -39.30 14.96 30.55
C ASN A 594 -39.00 13.51 31.03
N ASN A 595 -38.99 12.52 30.14
CA ASN A 595 -38.62 11.11 30.43
C ASN A 595 -37.20 10.81 29.92
N VAL A 596 -36.20 11.40 30.58
CA VAL A 596 -34.77 11.38 30.19
C VAL A 596 -34.14 9.97 30.28
N GLU A 597 -34.71 9.05 31.06
CA GLU A 597 -34.12 7.72 31.34
C GLU A 597 -34.11 6.75 30.15
N GLN A 598 -34.88 7.00 29.08
CA GLN A 598 -34.99 6.07 27.93
C GLN A 598 -34.16 6.48 26.70
N LEU A 599 -33.30 7.50 26.78
CA LEU A 599 -32.47 7.90 25.63
C LEU A 599 -31.29 6.94 25.44
N LYS A 600 -31.30 6.24 24.30
CA LYS A 600 -30.32 5.25 23.89
C LYS A 600 -28.91 5.84 23.82
N GLN A 601 -28.02 5.41 24.70
CA GLN A 601 -26.60 5.74 24.63
C GLN A 601 -25.88 4.76 23.71
N ILE A 602 -25.57 5.19 22.49
CA ILE A 602 -24.79 4.42 21.53
C ILE A 602 -23.35 4.35 22.01
N LYS A 603 -22.78 3.15 22.08
CA LYS A 603 -21.35 2.95 22.36
C LYS A 603 -20.51 3.19 21.10
N ILE A 604 -19.34 3.79 21.27
CA ILE A 604 -18.45 4.10 20.16
C ILE A 604 -17.24 3.19 20.27
N LEU A 605 -17.11 2.28 19.32
CA LEU A 605 -15.97 1.40 19.12
C LEU A 605 -15.10 2.04 18.04
N ALA A 606 -13.80 2.19 18.22
CA ALA A 606 -12.98 2.82 17.19
C ALA A 606 -11.56 2.27 17.09
N GLY A 607 -10.93 2.49 15.94
CA GLY A 607 -9.52 2.20 15.73
C GLY A 607 -8.58 3.21 16.40
N ASP A 608 -7.30 2.86 16.47
CA ASP A 608 -6.24 3.64 17.15
C ASP A 608 -5.97 5.01 16.53
N SER A 609 -6.41 5.24 15.28
CA SER A 609 -6.36 6.53 14.60
C SER A 609 -7.12 7.65 15.33
N LEU A 610 -8.10 7.30 16.18
CA LEU A 610 -8.83 8.23 17.04
C LEU A 610 -8.19 8.44 18.43
N TYR A 611 -7.05 7.82 18.74
CA TYR A 611 -6.33 8.09 19.98
C TYR A 611 -5.55 9.43 19.90
N LYS A 612 -6.31 10.54 19.94
CA LYS A 612 -5.80 11.92 19.93
C LYS A 612 -6.40 12.74 21.09
N PRO A 613 -5.66 13.72 21.67
CA PRO A 613 -6.16 14.54 22.78
C PRO A 613 -7.50 15.25 22.49
N GLU A 614 -7.68 15.79 21.28
CA GLU A 614 -8.93 16.45 20.87
C GLU A 614 -10.16 15.51 20.89
N VAL A 615 -9.93 14.21 20.72
CA VAL A 615 -10.98 13.18 20.71
C VAL A 615 -11.49 12.94 22.13
N ALA A 616 -10.59 12.84 23.12
CA ALA A 616 -10.97 12.60 24.52
C ALA A 616 -11.92 13.66 25.08
N ASN A 617 -11.73 14.92 24.69
CA ASN A 617 -12.57 16.03 25.16
C ASN A 617 -13.97 16.03 24.53
N THR A 618 -14.14 15.35 23.39
CA THR A 618 -15.36 15.45 22.56
C THR A 618 -16.22 14.19 22.65
N LEU A 619 -15.60 13.00 22.70
CA LEU A 619 -16.30 11.73 22.54
C LEU A 619 -16.54 11.05 23.90
N LYS A 620 -17.77 11.15 24.41
CA LYS A 620 -18.23 10.29 25.53
C LYS A 620 -18.45 8.86 25.01
N ASN A 621 -18.37 7.86 25.89
CA ASN A 621 -18.66 6.44 25.56
C ASN A 621 -17.75 5.82 24.47
N LEU A 622 -16.58 6.40 24.22
CA LEU A 622 -15.58 5.89 23.31
C LEU A 622 -14.76 4.78 23.97
N ILE A 623 -14.54 3.71 23.20
CA ILE A 623 -13.75 2.53 23.53
C ILE A 623 -12.72 2.32 22.41
N LEU A 624 -11.44 2.17 22.77
CA LEU A 624 -10.31 2.09 21.84
C LEU A 624 -9.29 1.02 22.27
N PRO A 625 -8.95 0.04 21.42
CA PRO A 625 -7.67 -0.63 21.50
C PRO A 625 -6.59 0.33 20.99
N VAL A 626 -5.50 0.47 21.74
CA VAL A 626 -4.37 1.32 21.35
C VAL A 626 -3.06 0.54 21.42
N PRO A 627 -2.12 0.80 20.49
CA PRO A 627 -0.83 0.13 20.50
C PRO A 627 0.05 0.56 21.68
N TRP A 628 -0.22 1.71 22.26
CA TRP A 628 0.47 2.22 23.44
C TRP A 628 -0.40 3.25 24.18
N PHE A 629 -0.42 3.19 25.52
CA PHE A 629 -1.15 4.13 26.35
C PHE A 629 -0.22 4.77 27.38
N ARG A 630 -0.10 6.09 27.35
CA ARG A 630 0.92 6.82 28.12
C ARG A 630 0.80 6.67 29.64
N ASP A 631 -0.42 6.51 30.13
CA ASP A 631 -0.71 6.40 31.57
C ASP A 631 -0.74 4.93 32.04
N ALA A 632 -0.53 3.97 31.14
CA ALA A 632 -0.36 2.57 31.51
C ALA A 632 0.85 2.42 32.44
N PRO A 633 0.78 1.60 33.50
CA PRO A 633 1.83 1.51 34.51
C PRO A 633 3.25 1.31 33.96
N LYS A 634 3.42 0.42 32.97
CA LYS A 634 4.73 0.14 32.36
C LYS A 634 5.20 1.22 31.38
N SER A 635 4.30 2.02 30.83
CA SER A 635 4.60 3.08 29.86
C SER A 635 4.95 4.42 30.50
N LYS A 636 4.60 4.63 31.78
CA LYS A 636 4.79 5.92 32.48
C LYS A 636 6.22 6.44 32.44
N ARG A 637 7.21 5.57 32.65
CA ARG A 637 8.64 5.96 32.63
C ARG A 637 9.01 6.57 31.27
N PHE A 638 8.75 5.83 30.20
CA PHE A 638 9.03 6.29 28.84
C PHE A 638 8.26 7.57 28.52
N ALA A 639 6.98 7.66 28.89
CA ALA A 639 6.15 8.84 28.65
C ALA A 639 6.72 10.09 29.34
N GLN A 640 7.21 9.98 30.57
CA GLN A 640 7.81 11.08 31.33
C GLN A 640 9.17 11.49 30.75
N GLU A 641 10.03 10.53 30.43
CA GLU A 641 11.34 10.79 29.81
C GLU A 641 11.18 11.47 28.45
N ALA A 642 10.28 10.94 27.61
CA ALA A 642 9.99 11.51 26.30
C ALA A 642 9.38 12.92 26.44
N GLN A 643 8.47 13.13 27.40
CA GLN A 643 7.91 14.46 27.64
C GLN A 643 8.96 15.48 28.10
N SER A 644 9.90 15.07 28.95
CA SER A 644 11.01 15.92 29.38
C SER A 644 11.92 16.28 28.21
N LYS A 645 12.23 15.30 27.35
CA LYS A 645 13.09 15.46 26.18
C LYS A 645 12.47 16.37 25.12
N TRP A 646 11.23 16.10 24.71
CA TRP A 646 10.55 16.77 23.60
C TRP A 646 9.80 18.03 24.03
N GLY A 647 9.61 18.22 25.35
CA GLY A 647 8.92 19.38 25.90
C GLY A 647 7.40 19.35 25.80
N GLY A 648 6.84 18.20 25.44
CA GLY A 648 5.41 17.96 25.30
C GLY A 648 5.11 16.47 25.35
N GLY A 649 3.83 16.12 25.53
CA GLY A 649 3.43 14.72 25.48
C GLY A 649 3.73 14.07 24.13
N VAL A 650 4.01 12.78 24.15
CA VAL A 650 4.30 11.99 22.94
C VAL A 650 3.15 11.05 22.59
N SER A 651 3.02 10.71 21.31
CA SER A 651 1.97 9.85 20.80
C SER A 651 2.40 8.37 20.80
N TRP A 652 1.43 7.50 20.52
CA TRP A 652 1.69 6.09 20.31
C TRP A 652 2.62 5.83 19.10
N ARG A 653 2.66 6.71 18.09
CA ARG A 653 3.57 6.61 16.94
C ARG A 653 5.02 6.81 17.36
N THR A 654 5.26 7.73 18.31
CA THR A 654 6.57 7.93 18.92
C THR A 654 7.01 6.70 19.69
N ALA A 655 6.14 6.13 20.53
CA ALA A 655 6.44 4.95 21.33
C ALA A 655 6.77 3.71 20.48
N THR A 656 5.92 3.41 19.50
CA THR A 656 6.09 2.25 18.61
C THR A 656 7.26 2.41 17.64
N SER A 657 7.56 3.62 17.16
CA SER A 657 8.74 3.89 16.31
C SER A 657 10.05 3.85 17.11
N PHE A 658 10.02 4.28 18.38
CA PHE A 658 11.11 4.06 19.32
C PHE A 658 11.40 2.55 19.46
N ASP A 659 10.37 1.75 19.70
CA ASP A 659 10.51 0.28 19.79
C ASP A 659 10.98 -0.34 18.47
N ALA A 660 10.51 0.15 17.31
CA ALA A 660 10.99 -0.32 16.01
C ALA A 660 12.50 -0.11 15.84
N THR A 661 13.00 1.02 16.34
CA THR A 661 14.44 1.35 16.31
C THR A 661 15.21 0.50 17.31
N GLN A 662 14.66 0.30 18.51
CA GLN A 662 15.22 -0.60 19.53
C GLN A 662 15.27 -2.05 19.03
N ALA A 663 14.33 -2.50 18.21
CA ALA A 663 14.37 -3.83 17.61
C ALA A 663 15.60 -4.01 16.71
N PHE A 664 15.89 -3.04 15.84
CA PHE A 664 17.10 -3.06 15.03
C PHE A 664 18.36 -3.00 15.89
N ILE A 665 18.43 -2.10 16.87
CA ILE A 665 19.56 -2.00 17.80
C ILE A 665 19.78 -3.31 18.55
N GLY A 666 18.71 -3.96 19.02
CA GLY A 666 18.74 -5.27 19.65
C GLY A 666 19.31 -6.34 18.70
N SER A 667 18.90 -6.34 17.44
CA SER A 667 19.39 -7.27 16.42
C SER A 667 20.90 -7.12 16.16
N PHE A 668 21.43 -5.89 16.23
CA PHE A 668 22.85 -5.61 16.07
C PHE A 668 23.67 -6.21 17.21
N LYS A 669 23.16 -6.14 18.45
CA LYS A 669 23.84 -6.67 19.64
C LYS A 669 23.98 -8.20 19.66
N LEU A 670 23.23 -8.90 18.80
CA LEU A 670 23.25 -10.37 18.70
C LEU A 670 24.33 -10.90 17.74
N SER A 671 25.10 -10.04 17.07
CA SER A 671 26.18 -10.45 16.16
C SER A 671 27.38 -9.51 16.26
N PRO A 672 28.63 -10.01 16.25
CA PRO A 672 29.81 -9.15 16.15
C PRO A 672 29.88 -8.44 14.78
N GLU A 673 29.43 -9.11 13.71
CA GLU A 673 29.38 -8.57 12.35
C GLU A 673 27.95 -8.22 11.95
N VAL A 674 27.70 -6.95 11.65
CA VAL A 674 26.37 -6.44 11.31
C VAL A 674 26.24 -6.25 9.80
N SER A 675 25.23 -6.90 9.22
CA SER A 675 24.87 -6.86 7.80
C SER A 675 23.36 -7.02 7.65
N ARG A 676 22.79 -6.72 6.47
CA ARG A 676 21.36 -6.96 6.19
C ARG A 676 20.92 -8.39 6.55
N ALA A 677 21.76 -9.38 6.21
CA ALA A 677 21.49 -10.79 6.49
C ALA A 677 21.50 -11.11 7.98
N THR A 678 22.48 -10.60 8.75
CA THR A 678 22.53 -10.85 10.20
C THR A 678 21.40 -10.13 10.92
N VAL A 679 21.03 -8.92 10.50
CA VAL A 679 19.85 -8.19 11.02
C VAL A 679 18.58 -9.00 10.81
N LEU A 680 18.31 -9.43 9.57
CA LEU A 680 17.10 -10.19 9.24
C LEU A 680 17.01 -11.51 10.02
N ASN A 681 18.14 -12.20 10.22
CA ASN A 681 18.21 -13.43 11.00
C ASN A 681 18.11 -13.22 12.52
N ASN A 682 18.43 -12.03 13.01
CA ASN A 682 18.49 -11.72 14.43
C ASN A 682 17.21 -11.05 14.94
N LEU A 683 16.46 -10.33 14.09
CA LEU A 683 15.19 -9.71 14.47
C LEU A 683 14.22 -10.71 15.15
N PRO A 684 13.97 -11.93 14.62
CA PRO A 684 13.09 -12.89 15.31
C PRO A 684 13.61 -13.38 16.67
N LYS A 685 14.89 -13.15 16.99
CA LYS A 685 15.55 -13.64 18.21
C LYS A 685 15.68 -12.57 19.29
N ILE A 686 15.27 -11.32 19.00
CA ILE A 686 15.38 -10.26 19.99
C ILE A 686 14.46 -10.55 21.18
N ASN A 687 14.98 -10.26 22.37
CA ASN A 687 14.21 -10.27 23.60
C ASN A 687 14.74 -9.14 24.48
N ILE A 688 14.06 -8.00 24.45
CA ILE A 688 14.48 -6.77 25.12
C ILE A 688 13.52 -6.52 26.29
N PRO A 689 13.90 -6.88 27.53
CA PRO A 689 13.00 -6.81 28.68
C PRO A 689 12.79 -5.38 29.20
N GLU A 690 13.76 -4.50 28.98
CA GLU A 690 13.77 -3.11 29.47
C GLU A 690 14.29 -2.15 28.38
N ASN A 691 14.14 -0.84 28.62
CA ASN A 691 14.49 0.22 27.65
C ASN A 691 13.67 0.16 26.36
N THR A 692 12.39 -0.19 26.51
CA THR A 692 11.34 -0.10 25.49
C THR A 692 10.39 1.05 25.83
N SER A 693 9.37 1.27 25.01
CA SER A 693 8.31 2.24 25.28
C SER A 693 7.35 1.80 26.39
N GLY A 694 7.48 0.58 26.91
CA GLY A 694 6.76 0.11 28.08
C GLY A 694 6.86 -1.39 28.29
N GLU A 695 6.19 -2.18 27.43
CA GLU A 695 6.21 -3.65 27.51
C GLU A 695 7.52 -4.23 26.94
N PRO A 696 7.93 -5.45 27.34
CA PRO A 696 9.06 -6.14 26.72
C PRO A 696 8.90 -6.22 25.20
N LEU A 697 10.01 -6.03 24.47
CA LEU A 697 10.02 -6.07 23.02
C LEU A 697 10.60 -7.41 22.54
N LYS A 698 9.72 -8.23 21.97
CA LYS A 698 10.01 -9.49 21.29
C LYS A 698 9.00 -9.68 20.17
N PHE A 699 9.38 -10.41 19.12
CA PHE A 699 8.47 -10.77 18.04
C PHE A 699 7.98 -12.22 18.20
N ASP A 700 6.73 -12.46 17.85
CA ASP A 700 6.18 -13.81 17.73
C ASP A 700 6.62 -14.50 16.42
N LEU A 701 6.14 -15.72 16.18
CA LEU A 701 6.43 -16.47 14.96
C LEU A 701 5.87 -15.80 13.68
N SER A 702 4.87 -14.94 13.84
CA SER A 702 4.26 -14.15 12.76
C SER A 702 5.02 -12.83 12.52
N ARG A 703 6.11 -12.58 13.25
CA ARG A 703 6.91 -11.34 13.21
C ARG A 703 6.14 -10.11 13.71
N GLU A 704 5.10 -10.32 14.50
CA GLU A 704 4.33 -9.28 15.18
C GLU A 704 4.86 -9.09 16.61
N ILE A 705 4.69 -7.91 17.18
CA ILE A 705 5.04 -7.68 18.58
C ILE A 705 4.19 -8.57 19.47
N ASP A 706 4.85 -9.39 20.30
CA ASP A 706 4.16 -10.24 21.28
C ASP A 706 3.80 -9.40 22.51
N LYS A 707 2.67 -8.70 22.38
CA LYS A 707 2.17 -7.75 23.36
C LYS A 707 0.65 -7.82 23.43
N GLU A 708 0.11 -7.73 24.65
CA GLU A 708 -1.33 -7.62 24.85
C GLU A 708 -1.89 -6.26 24.38
N VAL A 709 -3.09 -6.30 23.80
CA VAL A 709 -3.82 -5.12 23.36
C VAL A 709 -4.19 -4.27 24.57
N THR A 710 -3.69 -3.03 24.62
CA THR A 710 -4.12 -2.07 25.64
C THR A 710 -5.47 -1.49 25.27
N PHE A 711 -6.45 -1.58 26.17
CA PHE A 711 -7.82 -1.15 25.92
C PHE A 711 -8.14 0.06 26.81
N ILE A 712 -8.60 1.15 26.20
CA ILE A 712 -8.88 2.42 26.88
C ILE A 712 -10.28 2.91 26.57
N MET A 713 -10.78 3.80 27.43
CA MET A 713 -12.06 4.47 27.25
C MET A 713 -11.97 5.95 27.59
N VAL A 714 -12.94 6.74 27.16
CA VAL A 714 -13.08 8.13 27.59
C VAL A 714 -13.96 8.22 28.83
N LYS A 715 -13.41 8.78 29.91
CA LYS A 715 -14.09 9.12 31.15
C LYS A 715 -13.72 10.53 31.57
N ASP A 716 -14.71 11.37 31.84
CA ASP A 716 -14.54 12.77 32.27
C ASP A 716 -13.59 13.59 31.37
N GLY A 717 -13.73 13.41 30.05
CA GLY A 717 -12.92 14.13 29.05
C GLY A 717 -11.48 13.62 28.91
N ARG A 718 -11.14 12.47 29.50
CA ARG A 718 -9.78 11.91 29.48
C ARG A 718 -9.80 10.44 29.10
N PHE A 719 -8.71 9.97 28.51
CA PHE A 719 -8.48 8.55 28.32
C PHE A 719 -8.08 7.90 29.64
N VAL A 720 -8.71 6.76 29.95
CA VAL A 720 -8.39 5.91 31.10
C VAL A 720 -8.37 4.45 30.64
N ASN A 721 -7.70 3.57 31.39
CA ASN A 721 -7.79 2.13 31.11
C ASN A 721 -9.25 1.69 31.18
N ALA A 722 -9.68 0.92 30.19
CA ALA A 722 -10.99 0.27 30.20
C ALA A 722 -10.84 -1.06 30.95
N GLU A 723 -11.51 -1.19 32.08
CA GLU A 723 -11.70 -2.50 32.71
C GLU A 723 -12.82 -3.24 31.96
N TYR A 724 -12.61 -4.52 31.65
CA TYR A 724 -13.70 -5.36 31.20
C TYR A 724 -14.75 -5.43 32.31
N PRO A 725 -16.06 -5.28 32.02
CA PRO A 725 -17.07 -5.68 32.98
C PRO A 725 -16.84 -7.17 33.28
N ASN A 726 -16.58 -7.48 34.56
CA ASN A 726 -16.52 -8.86 35.06
C ASN A 726 -17.84 -9.60 34.83
#